data_AF-A0AAU4M6U3-F1
#
_entry.id   AF-A0AAU4M6U3-F1
#
_cell.length_a   1.000
_cell.length_b   1.000
_cell.length_c   1.000
_cell.angle_alpha   90.00
_cell.angle_beta   90.00
_cell.angle_gamma   90.00
#
_symmetry.space_group_name_H-M   'P 1'
#
loop_
_entity.id
_entity.type
_entity.pdbx_description
1 polymer ?
#
loop_
_entity_poly.entity_id
_entity_poly.type
_entity_poly.pdbx_seq_one_letter_code
_entity_poly.pdbx_strand_id
1 'polypeptide(L)'
;MTDRYEAASPSADPAAARQSEPRTPAPGSVSRRSLVRWSATAAVAAAGTSLLQSGTARADAPADGPADAPARGAADGRAAAFAPAFDPIRPPATPLAVRSPYLSTWLPADNLVGNWPTFWTGRTTAMAGLARIDGTPFIVMGNPQIPNRTLRGMAQRSLEITATRSTYVLEAGGVELTLTFLSPVEPGDPRRQSMPLSYLTVGARSTDGADHKVSVYFDISGEWAHAHDDTPIGWAQQQTGSVTSLAITPATPKVLQEVNDMAAWGSVVWSATNRTGMTWQTGPDKDVRAAAITTGALANSSDTRQPRAISDNWPVFAYNFDLGTVRRPIDPVVLSVGHVREIAINYLGQQLPALWKTYWPTWQQMTAFFHTDAQDAQRRTAAFDRKVRQEATDAGGAKYAALCALSLRQAYAGTELVSRGGAPWAFLKEISSDGNVSTIDVTYPAMPAFLYTDPAYLGYILEPSFDYPEHGGWPKTFAHHDLGSGYPNATGHNDGNEEDMPIEESANMLIMTAAYLDRIGAPARAFAAQHYPILKQWADYLVDNTLDPGFQNQTDDFTGFIGHSANLALKGITAVGAMSKIATLTGNSADAARYLAVAKDYAGQWVGKAQDAPADHLKLAYDQPGTWSLKYNGYPDTLLGLGLVPRTVAAEEAAWYLGQVNQYGVPLDVRHSYTKADWEIWTAAWLHDQPIRDYLVGAVYDFAHTSPSRAPFTDWYDTVSNRQSGFQARPVLGGIFALLTVQQNHQH
;
A
#
# COMPACT_ATOMS: atom_id res chain seq x y z
N MET A 1 61.46 -31.76 13.00
CA MET A 1 61.31 -30.39 13.50
C MET A 1 59.84 -30.23 13.91
N THR A 2 59.26 -31.07 14.81
CA THR A 2 59.50 -31.25 16.27
C THR A 2 59.36 -29.90 17.01
N ASP A 3 58.47 -29.68 17.98
CA ASP A 3 57.65 -30.53 18.88
C ASP A 3 56.47 -29.69 19.44
N ARG A 4 55.23 -30.23 19.54
CA ARG A 4 54.55 -30.84 20.72
C ARG A 4 54.43 -29.96 21.99
N TYR A 5 53.21 -29.76 22.52
CA TYR A 5 52.66 -30.57 23.64
C TYR A 5 51.24 -30.17 24.07
N GLU A 6 50.53 -31.18 24.60
CA GLU A 6 49.12 -31.29 24.97
C GLU A 6 48.72 -30.70 26.34
N ALA A 7 47.41 -30.44 26.45
CA ALA A 7 46.45 -30.71 27.54
C ALA A 7 46.80 -30.50 29.03
N ALA A 8 45.89 -29.80 29.75
CA ALA A 8 45.09 -30.38 30.85
C ALA A 8 44.16 -29.32 31.51
N SER A 9 42.88 -29.66 31.68
CA SER A 9 42.03 -29.19 32.79
C SER A 9 42.13 -30.21 33.94
N PRO A 10 41.87 -29.86 35.22
CA PRO A 10 40.49 -29.94 35.74
C PRO A 10 40.12 -29.02 36.93
N SER A 11 38.82 -28.98 37.23
CA SER A 11 38.15 -28.94 38.56
C SER A 11 37.26 -27.74 38.95
N ALA A 12 36.08 -28.13 39.45
CA ALA A 12 34.89 -27.48 40.03
C ALA A 12 35.14 -26.47 41.19
N ASP A 13 34.49 -25.29 41.24
CA ASP A 13 33.15 -24.92 41.84
C ASP A 13 33.28 -24.54 43.36
N PRO A 14 32.47 -23.65 44.03
CA PRO A 14 31.31 -22.83 43.64
C PRO A 14 31.25 -21.35 44.12
N ALA A 15 30.26 -20.63 43.57
CA ALA A 15 29.43 -19.55 44.13
C ALA A 15 30.02 -18.50 45.13
N ALA A 16 30.02 -17.23 44.72
CA ALA A 16 29.70 -16.09 45.60
C ALA A 16 29.10 -14.92 44.80
N ALA A 17 27.83 -14.62 45.09
CA ALA A 17 27.05 -13.54 44.53
C ALA A 17 27.61 -12.15 44.86
N ARG A 18 27.69 -11.25 43.86
CA ARG A 18 27.52 -9.80 44.04
C ARG A 18 26.79 -9.21 42.83
N GLN A 19 25.62 -8.66 43.12
CA GLN A 19 24.83 -7.82 42.24
C GLN A 19 25.63 -6.58 41.86
N SER A 20 25.69 -6.25 40.57
CA SER A 20 26.12 -4.94 40.07
C SER A 20 24.97 -4.32 39.28
N GLU A 21 24.52 -3.17 39.76
CA GLU A 21 23.49 -2.32 39.14
C GLU A 21 23.83 -1.95 37.68
N PRO A 22 22.82 -1.82 36.79
CA PRO A 22 23.05 -1.40 35.43
C PRO A 22 23.33 0.11 35.34
N ARG A 23 24.42 0.45 34.67
CA ARG A 23 24.78 1.82 34.27
C ARG A 23 23.77 2.36 33.24
N THR A 24 23.31 3.58 33.46
CA THR A 24 22.48 4.39 32.54
C THR A 24 23.20 4.65 31.20
N PRO A 25 22.53 4.50 30.04
CA PRO A 25 23.04 5.00 28.77
C PRO A 25 22.73 6.49 28.58
N ALA A 26 23.65 7.20 27.92
CA ALA A 26 23.54 8.60 27.49
C ALA A 26 22.48 8.79 26.35
N PRO A 27 21.91 10.00 26.17
CA PRO A 27 20.78 10.21 25.28
C PRO A 27 21.20 10.31 23.81
N GLY A 28 20.64 9.44 22.97
CA GLY A 28 20.80 9.48 21.51
C GLY A 28 19.91 8.45 20.81
N SER A 29 19.01 8.94 19.97
CA SER A 29 18.00 8.20 19.17
C SER A 29 16.90 7.47 19.95
N VAL A 30 15.81 8.20 20.19
CA VAL A 30 14.49 7.64 20.48
C VAL A 30 14.00 7.03 19.17
N SER A 31 13.99 5.69 19.05
CA SER A 31 13.40 5.04 17.87
C SER A 31 11.87 5.16 17.92
N ARG A 32 11.20 5.18 16.76
CA ARG A 32 9.73 5.27 16.66
C ARG A 32 9.00 4.22 17.53
N ARG A 33 9.64 3.07 17.82
CA ARG A 33 9.17 2.03 18.77
C ARG A 33 8.80 2.56 20.15
N SER A 34 9.37 3.69 20.57
CA SER A 34 9.12 4.29 21.88
C SER A 34 8.07 5.41 21.87
N LEU A 35 7.73 5.99 20.73
CA LEU A 35 6.68 7.02 20.67
C LEU A 35 5.26 6.43 20.68
N VAL A 36 5.09 5.24 20.09
CA VAL A 36 3.81 4.51 20.10
C VAL A 36 3.51 3.92 21.49
N ARG A 37 4.53 3.43 22.21
CA ARG A 37 4.36 2.87 23.57
C ARG A 37 3.98 3.91 24.63
N TRP A 38 4.37 5.17 24.46
CA TRP A 38 4.20 6.23 25.48
C TRP A 38 2.91 7.05 25.35
N SER A 39 2.17 6.93 24.26
CA SER A 39 0.85 7.59 24.13
C SER A 39 -0.28 6.80 24.81
N ALA A 40 -0.04 5.52 25.16
CA ALA A 40 -1.03 4.64 25.78
C ALA A 40 -0.99 4.59 27.32
N THR A 41 -0.01 5.20 27.98
CA THR A 41 0.20 5.03 29.45
C THR A 41 -0.26 6.20 30.33
N ALA A 42 -0.98 7.18 29.78
CA ALA A 42 -1.45 8.34 30.53
C ALA A 42 -2.98 8.49 30.53
N ALA A 43 -3.72 7.43 30.88
CA ALA A 43 -5.16 7.52 31.17
C ALA A 43 -5.67 6.38 32.07
N VAL A 44 -4.96 6.07 33.16
CA VAL A 44 -5.53 5.21 34.23
C VAL A 44 -5.22 5.83 35.59
N ALA A 45 -6.11 6.69 36.07
CA ALA A 45 -6.32 6.92 37.51
C ALA A 45 -7.65 7.65 37.75
N ALA A 46 -8.38 7.16 38.76
CA ALA A 46 -9.60 7.69 39.36
C ALA A 46 -10.95 7.41 38.67
N ALA A 47 -11.34 6.14 38.66
CA ALA A 47 -12.75 5.79 38.83
C ALA A 47 -13.12 5.96 40.32
N GLY A 48 -13.91 6.98 40.62
CA GLY A 48 -14.52 7.23 41.93
C GLY A 48 -16.03 7.31 41.78
N THR A 49 -16.72 6.38 42.43
CA THR A 49 -18.17 6.19 42.44
C THR A 49 -18.94 7.40 42.97
N SER A 50 -19.98 7.83 42.26
CA SER A 50 -21.25 8.24 42.89
C SER A 50 -22.41 8.23 41.88
N LEU A 51 -23.40 7.38 42.18
CA LEU A 51 -24.74 7.42 41.62
C LEU A 51 -25.49 8.63 42.20
N LEU A 52 -26.17 9.43 41.37
CA LEU A 52 -27.62 9.68 41.44
C LEU A 52 -28.07 10.97 40.72
N GLN A 53 -29.25 10.84 40.10
CA GLN A 53 -30.30 11.83 39.84
C GLN A 53 -30.28 12.66 38.55
N SER A 54 -31.18 12.22 37.67
CA SER A 54 -31.92 13.00 36.68
C SER A 54 -32.44 14.34 37.22
N GLY A 55 -32.10 15.42 36.53
CA GLY A 55 -32.68 16.74 36.72
C GLY A 55 -32.80 17.45 35.36
N THR A 56 -34.03 17.62 34.91
CA THR A 56 -34.41 18.44 33.75
C THR A 56 -34.03 19.91 33.96
N ALA A 57 -33.38 20.53 32.98
CA ALA A 57 -33.39 21.98 32.82
C ALA A 57 -33.30 22.37 31.34
N ARG A 58 -34.38 23.00 30.86
CA ARG A 58 -34.45 23.76 29.62
C ARG A 58 -33.40 24.87 29.63
N ALA A 59 -32.74 25.11 28.51
CA ALA A 59 -32.03 26.34 28.24
C ALA A 59 -32.69 27.02 27.03
N ASP A 60 -33.24 28.21 27.28
CA ASP A 60 -33.89 29.10 26.32
C ASP A 60 -32.87 29.70 25.35
N ALA A 61 -33.25 29.76 24.08
CA ALA A 61 -32.56 30.53 23.04
C ALA A 61 -32.99 32.02 23.11
N PRO A 62 -32.09 32.99 22.88
CA PRO A 62 -32.51 34.37 22.69
C PRO A 62 -32.90 34.64 21.24
N ALA A 63 -33.94 35.46 21.12
CA ALA A 63 -34.76 35.72 19.95
C ALA A 63 -34.15 36.67 18.89
N ASP A 64 -34.73 36.55 17.70
CA ASP A 64 -34.57 37.36 16.50
C ASP A 64 -34.79 38.87 16.68
N GLY A 65 -34.03 39.65 15.90
CA GLY A 65 -34.30 41.05 15.56
C GLY A 65 -34.35 41.24 14.04
N PRO A 66 -35.05 42.27 13.52
CA PRO A 66 -35.82 42.16 12.28
C PRO A 66 -35.01 42.37 11.00
N ALA A 67 -35.54 41.76 9.95
CA ALA A 67 -35.07 41.78 8.57
C ALA A 67 -35.09 43.19 7.94
N ASP A 68 -33.95 43.58 7.36
CA ASP A 68 -33.88 44.61 6.32
C ASP A 68 -33.73 43.96 4.95
N ALA A 69 -34.56 44.42 4.01
CA ALA A 69 -34.67 43.91 2.65
C ALA A 69 -33.39 44.12 1.81
N PRO A 70 -33.02 43.20 0.89
CA PRO A 70 -31.86 43.42 0.03
C PRO A 70 -32.23 44.38 -1.11
N ALA A 71 -31.50 45.49 -1.17
CA ALA A 71 -31.45 46.35 -2.34
C ALA A 71 -30.85 45.57 -3.52
N ARG A 72 -31.55 45.62 -4.67
CA ARG A 72 -31.06 45.11 -5.96
C ARG A 72 -29.79 45.87 -6.35
N GLY A 73 -28.67 45.16 -6.43
CA GLY A 73 -27.39 45.69 -6.89
C GLY A 73 -26.63 44.67 -7.73
N ALA A 74 -26.38 45.04 -8.99
CA ALA A 74 -25.42 44.53 -9.96
C ALA A 74 -25.02 43.03 -9.93
N ALA A 75 -25.40 42.32 -10.99
CA ALA A 75 -24.85 41.03 -11.37
C ALA A 75 -23.35 41.19 -11.74
N ASP A 76 -22.47 41.00 -10.76
CA ASP A 76 -21.08 40.67 -11.02
C ASP A 76 -21.02 39.21 -11.52
N GLY A 77 -20.71 39.06 -12.81
CA GLY A 77 -20.48 37.78 -13.48
C GLY A 77 -19.22 37.07 -12.99
N ARG A 78 -19.13 36.73 -11.70
CA ARG A 78 -18.19 35.71 -11.22
C ARG A 78 -18.64 34.39 -11.82
N ALA A 79 -17.97 33.97 -12.89
CA ALA A 79 -18.04 32.59 -13.36
C ALA A 79 -17.88 31.67 -12.15
N ALA A 80 -18.88 30.84 -11.86
CA ALA A 80 -18.79 29.85 -10.82
C ALA A 80 -17.52 29.03 -11.06
N ALA A 81 -16.66 28.94 -10.04
CA ALA A 81 -15.52 28.04 -10.11
C ALA A 81 -16.06 26.63 -10.30
N PHE A 82 -15.80 26.03 -11.46
CA PHE A 82 -16.20 24.65 -11.73
C PHE A 82 -15.43 23.74 -10.79
N ALA A 83 -16.14 23.05 -9.89
CA ALA A 83 -15.55 21.96 -9.13
C ALA A 83 -15.23 20.80 -10.11
N PRO A 84 -14.04 20.19 -10.04
CA PRO A 84 -13.71 19.07 -10.91
C PRO A 84 -14.63 17.88 -10.64
N ALA A 85 -14.99 17.14 -11.69
CA ALA A 85 -15.69 15.87 -11.57
C ALA A 85 -14.71 14.76 -11.17
N PHE A 86 -15.14 13.86 -10.30
CA PHE A 86 -14.38 12.67 -9.91
C PHE A 86 -15.14 11.41 -10.34
N ASP A 87 -14.51 10.50 -11.07
CA ASP A 87 -15.05 9.17 -11.38
C ASP A 87 -14.03 8.08 -11.02
N PRO A 88 -14.41 7.00 -10.32
CA PRO A 88 -15.67 6.83 -9.58
C PRO A 88 -15.62 7.46 -8.18
N ILE A 89 -14.46 7.96 -7.74
CA ILE A 89 -14.24 8.45 -6.38
C ILE A 89 -13.30 9.65 -6.37
N ARG A 90 -13.51 10.57 -5.43
CA ARG A 90 -12.53 11.58 -5.05
C ARG A 90 -11.52 10.92 -4.10
N PRO A 91 -10.27 10.67 -4.51
CA PRO A 91 -9.31 10.00 -3.65
C PRO A 91 -8.78 10.95 -2.55
N PRO A 92 -8.45 10.44 -1.34
CA PRO A 92 -7.74 11.22 -0.32
C PRO A 92 -6.41 11.80 -0.84
N ALA A 93 -5.64 10.96 -1.55
CA ALA A 93 -4.51 11.36 -2.39
C ALA A 93 -4.50 10.53 -3.68
N THR A 94 -4.24 11.19 -4.81
CA THR A 94 -4.28 10.51 -6.12
C THR A 94 -2.96 9.77 -6.40
N PRO A 95 -2.96 8.48 -6.78
CA PRO A 95 -1.73 7.78 -7.14
C PRO A 95 -1.22 8.28 -8.50
N LEU A 96 0.02 8.76 -8.58
CA LEU A 96 0.62 9.26 -9.83
C LEU A 96 1.70 8.32 -10.39
N ALA A 97 2.61 7.84 -9.54
CA ALA A 97 3.61 6.85 -9.91
C ALA A 97 3.81 5.89 -8.74
N VAL A 98 2.99 4.83 -8.70
CA VAL A 98 2.89 3.88 -7.57
C VAL A 98 3.11 2.48 -8.12
N ARG A 99 4.34 1.98 -7.98
CA ARG A 99 4.83 0.76 -8.65
C ARG A 99 5.68 -0.16 -7.77
N SER A 100 6.40 0.39 -6.80
CA SER A 100 7.21 -0.38 -5.84
C SER A 100 7.42 0.45 -4.55
N PRO A 101 8.00 -0.12 -3.48
CA PRO A 101 8.11 0.58 -2.19
C PRO A 101 8.84 1.93 -2.28
N TYR A 102 9.69 2.08 -3.30
CA TYR A 102 10.50 3.27 -3.55
C TYR A 102 10.08 4.08 -4.79
N LEU A 103 9.08 3.62 -5.55
CA LEU A 103 8.41 4.41 -6.58
C LEU A 103 6.94 4.53 -6.16
N SER A 104 6.69 5.49 -5.26
CA SER A 104 5.42 5.66 -4.55
C SER A 104 5.10 7.15 -4.38
N THR A 105 4.78 7.79 -5.52
CA THR A 105 4.45 9.22 -5.60
C THR A 105 2.95 9.43 -5.77
N TRP A 106 2.42 10.34 -4.94
CA TRP A 106 1.00 10.63 -4.77
C TRP A 106 0.76 12.14 -4.85
N LEU A 107 -0.45 12.54 -5.24
CA LEU A 107 -0.91 13.91 -5.15
C LEU A 107 -1.79 14.07 -3.90
N PRO A 108 -1.32 14.71 -2.82
CA PRO A 108 -2.10 14.95 -1.60
C PRO A 108 -3.08 16.13 -1.77
N ALA A 109 -3.83 16.15 -2.88
CA ALA A 109 -4.75 17.23 -3.22
C ALA A 109 -5.79 16.79 -4.26
N ASP A 110 -6.88 17.54 -4.32
CA ASP A 110 -7.95 17.37 -5.33
C ASP A 110 -7.51 17.87 -6.71
N ASN A 111 -6.66 18.89 -6.76
CA ASN A 111 -6.23 19.55 -7.99
C ASN A 111 -4.75 19.30 -8.28
N LEU A 112 -4.46 18.85 -9.50
CA LEU A 112 -3.10 18.63 -9.98
C LEU A 112 -2.31 19.94 -10.11
N VAL A 113 -3.01 21.02 -10.45
CA VAL A 113 -2.44 22.37 -10.57
C VAL A 113 -2.35 23.03 -9.20
N GLY A 114 -1.18 23.58 -8.89
CA GLY A 114 -0.91 24.32 -7.65
C GLY A 114 -0.43 23.46 -6.49
N ASN A 115 -0.31 22.14 -6.65
CA ASN A 115 0.10 21.21 -5.60
C ASN A 115 1.27 20.35 -6.05
N TRP A 116 2.29 20.23 -5.20
CA TRP A 116 3.40 19.31 -5.47
C TRP A 116 3.02 17.87 -5.12
N PRO A 117 3.34 16.89 -5.99
CA PRO A 117 3.33 15.50 -5.59
C PRO A 117 4.33 15.21 -4.49
N THR A 118 4.03 14.21 -3.68
CA THR A 118 4.88 13.75 -2.58
C THR A 118 5.08 12.24 -2.66
N PHE A 119 6.25 11.78 -2.22
CA PHE A 119 6.43 10.40 -1.80
C PHE A 119 5.44 10.09 -0.68
N TRP A 120 5.15 8.81 -0.44
CA TRP A 120 4.14 8.42 0.54
C TRP A 120 4.43 8.95 1.95
N THR A 121 5.67 9.23 2.35
CA THR A 121 6.00 9.85 3.65
C THR A 121 5.80 11.37 3.71
N GLY A 122 5.36 11.99 2.62
CA GLY A 122 5.18 13.45 2.50
C GLY A 122 6.41 14.20 1.96
N ARG A 123 7.53 13.51 1.69
CA ARG A 123 8.69 14.11 1.00
C ARG A 123 8.26 14.55 -0.40
N THR A 124 8.45 15.82 -0.73
CA THR A 124 8.20 16.34 -2.08
C THR A 124 8.93 15.51 -3.13
N THR A 125 8.20 15.05 -4.14
CA THR A 125 8.72 14.44 -5.37
C THR A 125 8.25 15.31 -6.51
N ALA A 126 8.82 16.52 -6.60
CA ALA A 126 8.26 17.57 -7.44
C ALA A 126 8.22 17.14 -8.90
N MET A 127 7.06 17.33 -9.51
CA MET A 127 6.83 17.22 -10.94
C MET A 127 6.16 18.51 -11.39
N ALA A 128 6.78 19.25 -12.30
CA ALA A 128 6.17 20.45 -12.87
C ALA A 128 5.74 20.18 -14.32
N GLY A 129 4.59 20.72 -14.69
CA GLY A 129 4.14 20.73 -16.09
C GLY A 129 3.63 22.09 -16.47
N LEU A 130 4.03 22.54 -17.66
CA LEU A 130 3.64 23.83 -18.23
C LEU A 130 3.14 23.60 -19.67
N ALA A 131 2.19 24.42 -20.10
CA ALA A 131 1.74 24.46 -21.48
C ALA A 131 1.85 25.89 -22.01
N ARG A 132 2.23 26.06 -23.27
CA ARG A 132 2.22 27.35 -23.96
C ARG A 132 1.25 27.23 -25.13
N ILE A 133 0.13 27.95 -25.05
CA ILE A 133 -0.95 27.93 -26.03
C ILE A 133 -1.05 29.33 -26.64
N ASP A 134 -0.79 29.43 -27.94
CA ASP A 134 -0.76 30.69 -28.70
C ASP A 134 0.12 31.78 -28.04
N GLY A 135 1.24 31.34 -27.46
CA GLY A 135 2.16 32.23 -26.77
C GLY A 135 1.87 32.45 -25.29
N THR A 136 0.72 32.02 -24.79
CA THR A 136 0.32 32.20 -23.38
C THR A 136 0.71 30.97 -22.55
N PRO A 137 1.54 31.13 -21.51
CA PRO A 137 1.91 30.03 -20.62
C PRO A 137 0.84 29.74 -19.54
N PHE A 138 0.63 28.45 -19.26
CA PHE A 138 -0.27 27.92 -18.24
C PHE A 138 0.44 26.83 -17.40
N ILE A 139 0.07 26.72 -16.13
CA ILE A 139 0.46 25.59 -15.27
C ILE A 139 -0.47 24.42 -15.53
N VAL A 140 0.11 23.25 -15.75
CA VAL A 140 -0.59 21.99 -16.02
C VAL A 140 -0.53 21.05 -14.81
N MET A 141 0.60 21.04 -14.10
CA MET A 141 0.76 20.26 -12.86
C MET A 141 1.86 20.86 -11.98
N GLY A 142 1.80 20.58 -10.68
CA GLY A 142 2.77 21.07 -9.72
C GLY A 142 2.50 22.52 -9.31
N ASN A 143 3.43 23.11 -8.57
CA ASN A 143 3.38 24.52 -8.16
C ASN A 143 4.65 25.29 -8.57
N PRO A 144 5.06 25.23 -9.86
CA PRO A 144 6.31 25.85 -10.31
C PRO A 144 6.28 27.37 -10.10
N GLN A 145 7.33 27.89 -9.48
CA GLN A 145 7.53 29.33 -9.32
C GLN A 145 8.51 29.83 -10.38
N ILE A 146 8.15 30.88 -11.10
CA ILE A 146 9.02 31.53 -12.08
C ILE A 146 9.17 33.01 -11.68
N PRO A 147 10.41 33.50 -11.47
CA PRO A 147 10.64 34.87 -11.03
C PRO A 147 9.95 35.90 -11.92
N ASN A 148 9.30 36.89 -11.30
CA ASN A 148 8.63 38.01 -11.97
C ASN A 148 7.53 37.60 -12.97
N ARG A 149 6.97 36.39 -12.82
CA ARG A 149 5.87 35.87 -13.65
C ARG A 149 4.80 35.25 -12.76
N THR A 150 3.56 35.68 -12.92
CA THR A 150 2.39 34.98 -12.36
C THR A 150 1.73 34.19 -13.48
N LEU A 151 1.76 32.86 -13.36
CA LEU A 151 1.13 31.97 -14.33
C LEU A 151 -0.27 31.58 -13.87
N ARG A 152 -1.18 31.43 -14.82
CA ARG A 152 -2.51 30.87 -14.56
C ARG A 152 -2.46 29.35 -14.69
N GLY A 153 -3.18 28.65 -13.83
CA GLY A 153 -3.43 27.22 -13.99
C GLY A 153 -4.40 26.93 -15.12
N MET A 154 -4.24 25.79 -15.79
CA MET A 154 -5.32 25.20 -16.57
C MET A 154 -6.45 24.75 -15.63
N ALA A 155 -7.69 24.88 -16.05
CA ALA A 155 -8.84 24.46 -15.26
C ALA A 155 -8.96 22.94 -15.29
N GLN A 156 -8.91 22.29 -14.12
CA GLN A 156 -9.17 20.85 -14.02
C GLN A 156 -10.67 20.58 -14.20
N ARG A 157 -11.01 19.77 -15.21
CA ARG A 157 -12.39 19.39 -15.53
C ARG A 157 -12.77 18.09 -14.86
N SER A 158 -11.88 17.09 -14.93
CA SER A 158 -12.14 15.80 -14.32
C SER A 158 -10.86 15.09 -13.87
N LEU A 159 -11.06 14.16 -12.95
CA LEU A 159 -10.13 13.10 -12.58
C LEU A 159 -10.86 11.75 -12.67
N GLU A 160 -10.39 10.88 -13.55
CA GLU A 160 -10.81 9.47 -13.62
C GLU A 160 -9.75 8.58 -12.94
N ILE A 161 -10.18 7.73 -12.01
CA ILE A 161 -9.35 6.71 -11.36
C ILE A 161 -9.80 5.33 -11.81
N THR A 162 -8.84 4.52 -12.25
CA THR A 162 -9.00 3.09 -12.47
C THR A 162 -7.97 2.33 -11.64
N ALA A 163 -8.07 1.00 -11.64
CA ALA A 163 -7.17 0.13 -10.90
C ALA A 163 -5.69 0.36 -11.26
N THR A 164 -5.39 0.81 -12.48
CA THR A 164 -4.01 1.08 -12.93
C THR A 164 -3.70 2.53 -13.30
N ARG A 165 -4.70 3.43 -13.35
CA ARG A 165 -4.52 4.79 -13.90
C ARG A 165 -5.16 5.89 -13.09
N SER A 166 -4.57 7.08 -13.23
CA SER A 166 -5.18 8.35 -12.88
C SER A 166 -5.14 9.26 -14.11
N THR A 167 -6.30 9.67 -14.62
CA THR A 167 -6.41 10.48 -15.83
C THR A 167 -7.05 11.83 -15.52
N TYR A 168 -6.31 12.90 -15.78
CA TYR A 168 -6.75 14.28 -15.61
C TYR A 168 -7.12 14.89 -16.96
N VAL A 169 -8.22 15.63 -17.00
CA VAL A 169 -8.59 16.50 -18.12
C VAL A 169 -8.49 17.95 -17.68
N LEU A 170 -7.68 18.73 -18.39
CA LEU A 170 -7.36 20.13 -18.08
C LEU A 170 -7.67 21.01 -19.29
N GLU A 171 -8.23 22.20 -19.09
CA GLU A 171 -8.55 23.12 -20.19
C GLU A 171 -8.06 24.55 -19.96
N ALA A 172 -7.55 25.18 -21.02
CA ALA A 172 -7.26 26.61 -21.07
C ALA A 172 -7.06 27.06 -22.53
N GLY A 173 -7.34 28.33 -22.84
CA GLY A 173 -6.95 28.94 -24.12
C GLY A 173 -7.47 28.22 -25.37
N GLY A 174 -8.66 27.61 -25.30
CA GLY A 174 -9.22 26.84 -26.43
C GLY A 174 -8.67 25.41 -26.58
N VAL A 175 -7.78 24.96 -25.68
CA VAL A 175 -7.14 23.64 -25.74
C VAL A 175 -7.45 22.81 -24.49
N GLU A 176 -7.72 21.52 -24.70
CA GLU A 176 -7.77 20.49 -23.67
C GLU A 176 -6.45 19.70 -23.67
N LEU A 177 -5.91 19.46 -22.48
CA LEU A 177 -4.84 18.49 -22.24
C LEU A 177 -5.39 17.31 -21.43
N THR A 178 -5.03 16.09 -21.86
CA THR A 178 -5.32 14.86 -21.13
C THR A 178 -4.03 14.27 -20.60
N LEU A 179 -3.85 14.26 -19.28
CA LEU A 179 -2.68 13.68 -18.61
C LEU A 179 -3.07 12.34 -18.00
N THR A 180 -2.51 11.25 -18.50
CA THR A 180 -2.73 9.90 -17.95
C THR A 180 -1.47 9.40 -17.27
N PHE A 181 -1.58 9.19 -15.97
CA PHE A 181 -0.59 8.53 -15.13
C PHE A 181 -0.94 7.05 -15.08
N LEU A 182 -0.13 6.21 -15.73
CA LEU A 182 -0.34 4.76 -15.79
C LEU A 182 0.79 4.07 -15.04
N SER A 183 0.45 3.40 -13.94
CA SER A 183 1.35 2.49 -13.22
C SER A 183 0.88 1.06 -13.53
N PRO A 184 1.48 0.38 -14.53
CA PRO A 184 0.98 -0.92 -14.96
C PRO A 184 0.95 -1.94 -13.82
N VAL A 185 -0.13 -2.70 -13.74
CA VAL A 185 -0.21 -3.97 -13.00
C VAL A 185 -0.39 -5.04 -14.06
N GLU A 186 0.53 -6.00 -14.12
CA GLU A 186 0.65 -6.97 -15.22
C GLU A 186 0.52 -8.41 -14.67
N PRO A 187 -0.69 -8.84 -14.26
CA PRO A 187 -0.95 -10.19 -13.80
C PRO A 187 -0.47 -11.26 -14.78
N GLY A 188 0.23 -12.28 -14.28
CA GLY A 188 0.73 -13.42 -15.06
C GLY A 188 1.95 -13.11 -15.93
N ASP A 189 2.47 -11.87 -15.91
CA ASP A 189 3.68 -11.47 -16.65
C ASP A 189 4.75 -10.91 -15.70
N PRO A 190 5.53 -11.78 -15.02
CA PRO A 190 6.57 -11.36 -14.08
C PRO A 190 7.67 -10.52 -14.77
N ARG A 191 7.87 -10.69 -16.08
CA ARG A 191 8.81 -9.86 -16.84
C ARG A 191 8.36 -8.42 -16.87
N ARG A 192 7.10 -8.14 -17.23
CA ARG A 192 6.58 -6.78 -17.27
C ARG A 192 6.32 -6.21 -15.89
N GLN A 193 5.80 -7.02 -14.97
CA GLN A 193 5.55 -6.61 -13.60
C GLN A 193 6.84 -6.18 -12.88
N SER A 194 7.99 -6.79 -13.22
CA SER A 194 9.29 -6.47 -12.61
C SER A 194 9.89 -5.11 -12.96
N MET A 195 9.36 -4.40 -13.97
CA MET A 195 9.88 -3.09 -14.37
C MET A 195 9.44 -1.99 -13.37
N PRO A 196 10.35 -1.34 -12.62
CA PRO A 196 10.00 -0.33 -11.62
C PRO A 196 9.79 1.05 -12.28
N LEU A 197 8.94 1.09 -13.31
CA LEU A 197 8.66 2.25 -14.15
C LEU A 197 7.14 2.52 -14.21
N SER A 198 6.78 3.80 -14.33
CA SER A 198 5.41 4.29 -14.52
C SER A 198 5.37 5.26 -15.69
N TYR A 199 4.30 5.26 -16.49
CA TYR A 199 4.13 6.19 -17.61
C TYR A 199 3.43 7.48 -17.19
N LEU A 200 3.77 8.57 -17.89
CA LEU A 200 2.94 9.76 -18.05
C LEU A 200 2.71 9.95 -19.55
N THR A 201 1.45 9.91 -19.99
CA THR A 201 1.10 10.25 -21.37
C THR A 201 0.28 11.52 -21.46
N VAL A 202 0.57 12.35 -22.45
CA VAL A 202 -0.03 13.69 -22.61
C VAL A 202 -0.66 13.82 -23.98
N GLY A 203 -1.99 13.87 -24.01
CA GLY A 203 -2.79 14.20 -25.19
C GLY A 203 -3.14 15.70 -25.22
N ALA A 204 -3.43 16.21 -26.42
CA ALA A 204 -3.88 17.58 -26.64
C ALA A 204 -4.90 17.64 -27.79
N ARG A 205 -5.93 18.49 -27.67
CA ARG A 205 -6.89 18.79 -28.75
C ARG A 205 -7.46 20.20 -28.61
N SER A 206 -7.92 20.79 -29.71
CA SER A 206 -8.76 22.00 -29.64
C SER A 206 -10.15 21.66 -29.08
N THR A 207 -10.71 22.62 -28.36
CA THR A 207 -12.07 22.57 -27.78
C THR A 207 -13.02 23.58 -28.42
N ASP A 208 -12.49 24.58 -29.13
CA ASP A 208 -13.27 25.64 -29.81
C ASP A 208 -13.30 25.46 -31.35
N GLY A 209 -12.58 24.45 -31.88
CA GLY A 209 -12.49 24.20 -33.31
C GLY A 209 -11.55 25.15 -34.06
N ALA A 210 -10.74 25.95 -33.36
CA ALA A 210 -9.67 26.75 -33.94
C ALA A 210 -8.34 25.97 -33.99
N ASP A 211 -7.38 26.54 -34.71
CA ASP A 211 -6.02 26.04 -34.80
C ASP A 211 -5.17 26.74 -33.73
N HIS A 212 -4.56 25.98 -32.81
CA HIS A 212 -3.71 26.55 -31.74
C HIS A 212 -2.26 26.11 -31.87
N LYS A 213 -1.32 27.02 -31.62
CA LYS A 213 0.10 26.66 -31.46
C LYS A 213 0.34 26.21 -30.02
N VAL A 214 0.71 24.94 -29.85
CA VAL A 214 0.84 24.33 -28.52
C VAL A 214 2.25 23.76 -28.32
N SER A 215 2.87 24.08 -27.19
CA SER A 215 4.00 23.31 -26.65
C SER A 215 3.71 22.90 -25.20
N VAL A 216 4.26 21.76 -24.79
CA VAL A 216 4.13 21.24 -23.42
C VAL A 216 5.50 20.93 -22.84
N TYR A 217 5.68 21.23 -21.57
CA TYR A 217 6.93 21.08 -20.82
C TYR A 217 6.66 20.25 -19.57
N PHE A 218 7.59 19.35 -19.23
CA PHE A 218 7.55 18.55 -18.01
C PHE A 218 8.94 18.41 -17.40
N ASP A 219 9.06 18.65 -16.09
CA ASP A 219 10.26 18.37 -15.31
C ASP A 219 9.98 17.55 -14.05
N ILE A 220 11.05 16.91 -13.57
CA ILE A 220 11.16 16.46 -12.18
C ILE A 220 12.34 17.16 -11.51
N SER A 221 12.29 17.35 -10.19
CA SER A 221 13.42 17.88 -9.40
C SER A 221 14.36 16.77 -8.93
N GLY A 222 15.54 17.17 -8.43
CA GLY A 222 16.47 16.28 -7.74
C GLY A 222 15.91 15.62 -6.47
N GLU A 223 14.79 16.11 -5.92
CA GLU A 223 14.17 15.61 -4.68
C GLU A 223 13.72 14.14 -4.78
N TRP A 224 13.53 13.64 -6.01
CA TRP A 224 13.23 12.23 -6.27
C TRP A 224 14.35 11.28 -5.86
N ALA A 225 15.61 11.75 -5.86
CA ALA A 225 16.78 10.89 -5.73
C ALA A 225 17.15 10.59 -4.27
N HIS A 226 16.68 11.38 -3.30
CA HIS A 226 17.01 11.19 -1.89
C HIS A 226 16.06 11.94 -0.94
N ALA A 227 15.96 11.45 0.30
CA ALA A 227 15.12 12.04 1.35
C ALA A 227 15.65 13.35 1.96
N HIS A 228 16.90 13.72 1.69
CA HIS A 228 17.53 14.93 2.24
C HIS A 228 17.96 15.90 1.15
N ASP A 229 17.63 17.17 1.33
CA ASP A 229 17.90 18.24 0.37
C ASP A 229 19.38 18.63 0.25
N ASP A 230 20.21 18.27 1.22
CA ASP A 230 21.66 18.53 1.21
C ASP A 230 22.45 17.42 0.48
N THR A 231 21.79 16.32 0.11
CA THR A 231 22.45 15.17 -0.52
C THR A 231 22.98 15.55 -1.90
N PRO A 232 24.30 15.40 -2.14
CA PRO A 232 24.85 15.63 -3.47
C PRO A 232 24.35 14.57 -4.45
N ILE A 233 23.86 15.01 -5.60
CA ILE A 233 23.40 14.17 -6.70
C ILE A 233 24.20 14.48 -7.97
N GLY A 234 24.46 13.44 -8.76
CA GLY A 234 24.95 13.53 -10.13
C GLY A 234 23.86 13.13 -11.13
N TRP A 235 24.10 13.42 -12.40
CA TRP A 235 23.17 13.08 -13.48
C TRP A 235 23.84 12.80 -14.81
N ALA A 236 23.16 12.00 -15.63
CA ALA A 236 23.57 11.71 -16.99
C ALA A 236 22.38 11.78 -17.94
N GLN A 237 22.60 12.34 -19.12
CA GLN A 237 21.72 12.13 -20.26
C GLN A 237 22.20 10.93 -21.06
N GLN A 238 21.27 10.07 -21.45
CA GLN A 238 21.55 8.89 -22.25
C GLN A 238 20.46 8.72 -23.30
N GLN A 239 20.82 8.18 -24.46
CA GLN A 239 19.86 7.81 -25.50
C GLN A 239 20.00 6.32 -25.82
N THR A 240 18.89 5.60 -25.83
CA THR A 240 18.84 4.17 -26.20
C THR A 240 17.63 3.95 -27.10
N GLY A 241 17.90 3.57 -28.36
CA GLY A 241 16.86 3.54 -29.40
C GLY A 241 16.19 4.90 -29.57
N SER A 242 14.86 4.92 -29.52
CA SER A 242 14.04 6.13 -29.63
C SER A 242 13.74 6.80 -28.28
N VAL A 243 14.49 6.50 -27.22
CA VAL A 243 14.25 7.06 -25.88
C VAL A 243 15.44 7.89 -25.43
N THR A 244 15.16 9.10 -24.97
CA THR A 244 16.10 9.91 -24.20
C THR A 244 15.77 9.76 -22.73
N SER A 245 16.79 9.53 -21.89
CA SER A 245 16.68 9.39 -20.44
C SER A 245 17.60 10.39 -19.74
N LEU A 246 17.06 11.02 -18.70
CA LEU A 246 17.79 11.84 -17.74
C LEU A 246 17.83 11.06 -16.42
N ALA A 247 18.99 10.50 -16.10
CA ALA A 247 19.19 9.67 -14.91
C ALA A 247 19.80 10.51 -13.79
N ILE A 248 19.29 10.35 -12.56
CA ILE A 248 19.71 11.07 -11.35
C ILE A 248 20.17 10.03 -10.33
N THR A 249 21.37 10.21 -9.77
CA THR A 249 21.97 9.25 -8.82
C THR A 249 22.60 10.00 -7.66
N PRO A 250 22.41 9.56 -6.39
CA PRO A 250 23.20 10.07 -5.27
C PRO A 250 24.69 9.94 -5.55
N ALA A 251 25.49 10.97 -5.24
CA ALA A 251 26.93 10.95 -5.50
C ALA A 251 27.67 9.89 -4.65
N THR A 252 27.12 9.55 -3.49
CA THR A 252 27.64 8.53 -2.57
C THR A 252 26.52 7.54 -2.19
N PRO A 253 26.12 6.65 -3.11
CA PRO A 253 25.00 5.76 -2.86
C PRO A 253 25.30 4.74 -1.75
N LYS A 254 24.28 4.37 -0.99
CA LYS A 254 24.34 3.38 0.09
C LYS A 254 23.44 2.19 -0.25
N VAL A 255 24.03 1.19 -0.91
CA VAL A 255 23.31 0.00 -1.38
C VAL A 255 22.61 -0.70 -0.21
N LEU A 256 21.31 -0.98 -0.38
CA LEU A 256 20.44 -1.63 0.60
C LEU A 256 20.25 -0.83 1.91
N GLN A 257 20.35 0.50 1.86
CA GLN A 257 20.05 1.39 2.99
C GLN A 257 18.90 2.35 2.66
N GLU A 258 18.02 2.53 3.64
CA GLU A 258 16.97 3.53 3.58
C GLU A 258 17.30 4.77 4.39
N VAL A 259 16.78 5.91 3.93
CA VAL A 259 16.72 7.16 4.68
C VAL A 259 15.29 7.69 4.55
N ASN A 260 14.57 7.81 5.67
CA ASN A 260 13.16 8.20 5.70
C ASN A 260 12.29 7.44 4.69
N ASP A 261 12.43 6.10 4.67
CA ASP A 261 11.73 5.18 3.79
C ASP A 261 12.03 5.29 2.28
N MET A 262 12.97 6.14 1.89
CA MET A 262 13.48 6.23 0.51
C MET A 262 14.80 5.48 0.38
N ALA A 263 15.02 4.85 -0.77
CA ALA A 263 16.28 4.19 -1.07
C ALA A 263 17.42 5.22 -1.18
N ALA A 264 18.54 4.96 -0.49
CA ALA A 264 19.75 5.77 -0.60
C ALA A 264 20.70 5.30 -1.73
N TRP A 265 20.23 4.43 -2.63
CA TRP A 265 20.97 3.92 -3.78
C TRP A 265 20.04 3.66 -4.96
N GLY A 266 20.64 3.46 -6.15
CA GLY A 266 19.91 3.34 -7.41
C GLY A 266 19.82 4.66 -8.14
N SER A 267 19.09 4.66 -9.24
CA SER A 267 18.94 5.84 -10.10
C SER A 267 17.47 6.14 -10.33
N VAL A 268 17.09 7.41 -10.18
CA VAL A 268 15.83 7.90 -10.72
C VAL A 268 16.01 8.07 -12.22
N VAL A 269 15.12 7.50 -13.01
CA VAL A 269 15.19 7.52 -14.48
C VAL A 269 13.97 8.27 -15.01
N TRP A 270 14.18 9.46 -15.55
CA TRP A 270 13.14 10.28 -16.19
C TRP A 270 13.32 10.28 -17.71
N SER A 271 12.41 9.64 -18.43
CA SER A 271 12.61 9.32 -19.84
C SER A 271 11.47 9.81 -20.73
N ALA A 272 11.78 10.11 -21.99
CA ALA A 272 10.82 10.50 -23.00
C ALA A 272 11.06 9.76 -24.32
N THR A 273 9.97 9.38 -25.00
CA THR A 273 10.06 8.93 -26.38
C THR A 273 10.40 10.11 -27.29
N ASN A 274 11.50 10.00 -28.03
CA ASN A 274 11.96 10.99 -28.98
C ASN A 274 10.89 11.25 -30.05
N ARG A 275 10.63 12.53 -30.32
CA ARG A 275 9.76 12.99 -31.42
C ARG A 275 10.26 14.32 -31.96
N THR A 276 9.85 14.67 -33.17
CA THR A 276 10.09 16.00 -33.74
C THR A 276 9.55 17.09 -32.81
N GLY A 277 10.32 18.15 -32.62
CA GLY A 277 9.97 19.25 -31.70
C GLY A 277 10.29 18.97 -30.23
N MET A 278 10.84 17.79 -29.90
CA MET A 278 11.34 17.51 -28.55
C MET A 278 12.69 18.18 -28.31
N THR A 279 12.81 18.84 -27.17
CA THR A 279 14.08 19.35 -26.61
C THR A 279 14.16 18.97 -25.13
N TRP A 280 15.36 18.96 -24.56
CA TRP A 280 15.58 18.62 -23.16
C TRP A 280 16.61 19.55 -22.51
N GLN A 281 16.61 19.63 -21.18
CA GLN A 281 17.63 20.36 -20.44
C GLN A 281 17.72 19.89 -18.99
N THR A 282 18.94 19.86 -18.43
CA THR A 282 19.14 19.85 -16.97
C THR A 282 19.71 21.17 -16.51
N GLY A 283 19.32 21.65 -15.33
CA GLY A 283 19.78 22.94 -14.79
C GLY A 283 18.88 23.47 -13.68
N PRO A 284 19.14 24.69 -13.19
CA PRO A 284 18.31 25.32 -12.15
C PRO A 284 16.84 25.44 -12.56
N ASP A 285 15.93 25.12 -11.64
CA ASP A 285 14.48 25.13 -11.88
C ASP A 285 13.97 26.45 -12.48
N LYS A 286 14.38 27.58 -11.91
CA LYS A 286 13.96 28.93 -12.35
C LYS A 286 14.38 29.23 -13.78
N ASP A 287 15.58 28.82 -14.17
CA ASP A 287 16.16 29.12 -15.47
C ASP A 287 15.54 28.23 -16.56
N VAL A 288 15.45 26.92 -16.28
CA VAL A 288 14.93 25.93 -17.23
C VAL A 288 13.44 26.15 -17.48
N ARG A 289 12.65 26.42 -16.42
CA ARG A 289 11.22 26.72 -16.55
C ARG A 289 10.97 28.06 -17.25
N ALA A 290 11.79 29.08 -16.98
CA ALA A 290 11.69 30.38 -17.66
C ALA A 290 12.00 30.28 -19.16
N ALA A 291 13.00 29.48 -19.54
CA ALA A 291 13.32 29.20 -20.93
C ALA A 291 12.10 28.60 -21.66
N ALA A 292 11.52 27.53 -21.09
CA ALA A 292 10.38 26.84 -21.69
C ALA A 292 9.19 27.77 -22.01
N ILE A 293 8.81 28.67 -21.10
CA ILE A 293 7.67 29.57 -21.32
C ILE A 293 7.99 30.75 -22.24
N THR A 294 9.27 31.13 -22.37
CA THR A 294 9.69 32.29 -23.15
C THR A 294 9.93 31.91 -24.61
N THR A 295 10.73 30.87 -24.85
CA THR A 295 11.17 30.46 -26.19
C THR A 295 10.31 29.32 -26.76
N GLY A 296 9.60 28.56 -25.90
CA GLY A 296 8.91 27.34 -26.31
C GLY A 296 9.85 26.18 -26.63
N ALA A 297 11.14 26.26 -26.25
CA ALA A 297 12.16 25.24 -26.49
C ALA A 297 13.28 25.27 -25.43
N LEU A 298 13.92 24.13 -25.22
CA LEU A 298 15.06 23.96 -24.30
C LEU A 298 16.39 23.88 -25.05
N ALA A 299 17.50 24.03 -24.32
CA ALA A 299 18.83 24.17 -24.91
C ALA A 299 19.48 22.85 -25.41
N ASN A 300 18.88 21.68 -25.18
CA ASN A 300 19.48 20.37 -25.45
C ASN A 300 20.85 20.22 -24.77
N SER A 301 20.91 20.62 -23.50
CA SER A 301 22.15 20.68 -22.74
C SER A 301 21.98 20.10 -21.34
N SER A 302 23.08 19.60 -20.81
CA SER A 302 23.18 19.20 -19.41
C SER A 302 23.94 20.26 -18.63
N ASP A 303 23.45 20.63 -17.45
CA ASP A 303 24.23 21.39 -16.47
C ASP A 303 25.47 20.57 -16.10
N THR A 304 26.63 21.22 -16.17
CA THR A 304 27.94 20.61 -15.91
C THR A 304 28.36 20.74 -14.45
N ARG A 305 27.64 21.53 -13.65
CA ARG A 305 27.86 21.63 -12.20
C ARG A 305 27.29 20.39 -11.52
N GLN A 306 28.04 19.30 -11.48
CA GLN A 306 27.68 18.09 -10.75
C GLN A 306 28.93 17.42 -10.14
N PRO A 307 28.80 16.74 -8.99
CA PRO A 307 27.57 16.62 -8.19
C PRO A 307 27.21 17.93 -7.47
N ARG A 308 25.93 18.13 -7.18
CA ARG A 308 25.41 19.25 -6.39
C ARG A 308 24.37 18.77 -5.38
N ALA A 309 24.27 19.44 -4.24
CA ALA A 309 23.16 19.21 -3.31
C ALA A 309 21.82 19.41 -4.03
N ILE A 310 20.80 18.62 -3.67
CA ILE A 310 19.43 18.77 -4.23
C ILE A 310 18.89 20.20 -4.05
N SER A 311 19.23 20.86 -2.94
CA SER A 311 18.85 22.24 -2.64
C SER A 311 19.70 23.32 -3.34
N ASP A 312 20.82 22.97 -3.98
CA ASP A 312 21.67 23.94 -4.69
C ASP A 312 21.02 24.34 -6.01
N ASN A 313 20.21 25.40 -5.94
CA ASN A 313 19.41 25.94 -7.03
C ASN A 313 18.50 24.89 -7.69
N TRP A 314 17.99 23.93 -6.90
CA TRP A 314 16.99 22.93 -7.27
C TRP A 314 17.15 22.42 -8.72
N PRO A 315 18.16 21.58 -9.01
CA PRO A 315 18.33 21.06 -10.36
C PRO A 315 17.08 20.29 -10.81
N VAL A 316 16.60 20.62 -12.00
CA VAL A 316 15.48 19.96 -12.67
C VAL A 316 15.93 19.24 -13.93
N PHE A 317 15.15 18.25 -14.32
CA PHE A 317 15.40 17.36 -15.44
C PHE A 317 14.20 17.43 -16.37
N ALA A 318 14.34 18.19 -17.46
CA ALA A 318 13.19 18.68 -18.21
C ALA A 318 13.15 18.21 -19.66
N TYR A 319 11.93 17.99 -20.14
CA TYR A 319 11.59 17.84 -21.55
C TYR A 319 10.60 18.93 -21.96
N ASN A 320 10.73 19.43 -23.19
CA ASN A 320 9.75 20.28 -23.84
C ASN A 320 9.42 19.72 -25.22
N PHE A 321 8.14 19.71 -25.57
CA PHE A 321 7.62 19.20 -26.83
C PHE A 321 6.85 20.31 -27.54
N ASP A 322 7.36 20.76 -28.68
CA ASP A 322 6.57 21.55 -29.62
C ASP A 322 5.61 20.63 -30.38
N LEU A 323 4.31 20.80 -30.15
CA LEU A 323 3.24 20.00 -30.74
C LEU A 323 2.75 20.60 -32.07
N GLY A 324 3.29 21.76 -32.48
CA GLY A 324 2.90 22.46 -33.69
C GLY A 324 1.48 23.03 -33.59
N THR A 325 0.71 22.89 -34.68
CA THR A 325 -0.69 23.31 -34.73
C THR A 325 -1.60 22.18 -34.25
N VAL A 326 -2.33 22.41 -33.16
CA VAL A 326 -3.31 21.48 -32.59
C VAL A 326 -4.71 21.95 -32.95
N ARG A 327 -5.44 21.09 -33.67
CA ARG A 327 -6.88 21.22 -33.98
C ARG A 327 -7.60 19.93 -33.63
N ARG A 328 -7.07 18.81 -34.12
CA ARG A 328 -7.52 17.45 -33.81
C ARG A 328 -6.69 16.86 -32.66
N PRO A 329 -7.16 15.77 -32.02
CA PRO A 329 -6.34 15.01 -31.08
C PRO A 329 -5.00 14.61 -31.70
N ILE A 330 -3.92 14.81 -30.95
CA ILE A 330 -2.57 14.40 -31.34
C ILE A 330 -2.27 12.96 -30.91
N ASP A 331 -1.24 12.37 -31.53
CA ASP A 331 -0.55 11.22 -30.94
C ASP A 331 0.10 11.63 -29.60
N PRO A 332 -0.24 10.97 -28.48
CA PRO A 332 0.22 11.40 -27.16
C PRO A 332 1.74 11.46 -27.03
N VAL A 333 2.23 12.45 -26.29
CA VAL A 333 3.60 12.43 -25.76
C VAL A 333 3.69 11.32 -24.73
N VAL A 334 4.80 10.57 -24.73
CA VAL A 334 5.05 9.47 -23.80
C VAL A 334 6.30 9.76 -22.98
N LEU A 335 6.12 9.92 -21.68
CA LEU A 335 7.17 10.01 -20.68
C LEU A 335 7.09 8.81 -19.72
N SER A 336 8.18 8.55 -19.00
CA SER A 336 8.19 7.60 -17.89
C SER A 336 9.09 8.07 -16.75
N VAL A 337 8.70 7.73 -15.53
CA VAL A 337 9.53 7.88 -14.33
C VAL A 337 9.75 6.53 -13.68
N GLY A 338 10.95 6.32 -13.17
CA GLY A 338 11.38 5.09 -12.54
C GLY A 338 12.33 5.32 -11.39
N HIS A 339 12.35 4.40 -10.42
CA HIS A 339 13.46 4.30 -9.48
C HIS A 339 14.11 2.93 -9.65
N VAL A 340 15.21 2.87 -10.40
CA VAL A 340 15.83 1.61 -10.81
C VAL A 340 16.98 1.24 -9.88
N ARG A 341 16.95 -0.01 -9.42
CA ARG A 341 18.01 -0.65 -8.62
C ARG A 341 18.37 -1.98 -9.25
N GLU A 342 19.66 -2.29 -9.31
CA GLU A 342 20.12 -3.61 -9.77
C GLU A 342 20.11 -4.64 -8.64
N ILE A 343 20.50 -4.23 -7.44
CA ILE A 343 20.38 -5.02 -6.20
C ILE A 343 19.18 -4.50 -5.43
N ALA A 344 18.25 -5.40 -5.12
CA ALA A 344 16.94 -5.07 -4.56
C ALA A 344 16.81 -5.42 -3.08
N ILE A 345 17.26 -6.61 -2.68
CA ILE A 345 17.08 -7.16 -1.33
C ILE A 345 18.40 -7.78 -0.83
N ASN A 346 18.67 -7.66 0.46
CA ASN A 346 19.65 -8.50 1.16
C ASN A 346 18.87 -9.63 1.83
N TYR A 347 19.07 -10.88 1.41
CA TYR A 347 18.43 -12.05 1.97
C TYR A 347 19.49 -12.94 2.64
N LEU A 348 19.45 -13.03 3.97
CA LEU A 348 20.37 -13.82 4.80
C LEU A 348 21.86 -13.57 4.48
N GLY A 349 22.21 -12.31 4.19
CA GLY A 349 23.58 -11.90 3.82
C GLY A 349 23.88 -11.98 2.32
N GLN A 350 22.98 -12.54 1.51
CA GLN A 350 23.10 -12.59 0.06
C GLN A 350 22.35 -11.44 -0.61
N GLN A 351 23.05 -10.70 -1.47
CA GLN A 351 22.43 -9.67 -2.30
C GLN A 351 21.67 -10.30 -3.47
N LEU A 352 20.35 -10.09 -3.51
CA LEU A 352 19.49 -10.56 -4.58
C LEU A 352 19.27 -9.44 -5.61
N PRO A 353 19.51 -9.71 -6.91
CA PRO A 353 19.24 -8.74 -7.95
C PRO A 353 17.73 -8.58 -8.18
N ALA A 354 17.32 -7.39 -8.61
CA ALA A 354 15.96 -7.14 -9.07
C ALA A 354 15.60 -8.06 -10.24
N LEU A 355 14.36 -8.55 -10.30
CA LEU A 355 13.97 -9.58 -11.28
C LEU A 355 14.14 -9.12 -12.73
N TRP A 356 13.98 -7.83 -13.02
CA TRP A 356 14.14 -7.28 -14.36
C TRP A 356 15.55 -7.56 -14.95
N LYS A 357 16.58 -7.71 -14.12
CA LYS A 357 17.96 -8.05 -14.55
C LYS A 357 18.05 -9.42 -15.22
N THR A 358 17.08 -10.31 -14.99
CA THR A 358 16.99 -11.61 -15.69
C THR A 358 16.62 -11.43 -17.17
N TYR A 359 15.91 -10.35 -17.51
CA TYR A 359 15.39 -10.13 -18.87
C TYR A 359 16.17 -9.06 -19.65
N TRP A 360 16.78 -8.10 -18.94
CA TRP A 360 17.56 -7.03 -19.54
C TRP A 360 18.91 -6.87 -18.84
N PRO A 361 20.03 -6.83 -19.58
CA PRO A 361 21.35 -6.64 -19.00
C PRO A 361 21.51 -5.25 -18.36
N THR A 362 20.80 -4.23 -18.85
CA THR A 362 20.89 -2.86 -18.33
C THR A 362 19.52 -2.19 -18.26
N TRP A 363 19.37 -1.22 -17.35
CA TRP A 363 18.12 -0.48 -17.18
C TRP A 363 17.76 0.35 -18.41
N GLN A 364 18.74 0.77 -19.22
CA GLN A 364 18.50 1.50 -20.47
C GLN A 364 17.73 0.65 -21.47
N GLN A 365 18.09 -0.62 -21.61
CA GLN A 365 17.38 -1.55 -22.50
C GLN A 365 15.98 -1.87 -21.99
N MET A 366 15.82 -2.04 -20.67
CA MET A 366 14.51 -2.19 -20.03
C MET A 366 13.64 -0.95 -20.28
N THR A 367 14.18 0.26 -20.13
CA THR A 367 13.45 1.52 -20.33
C THR A 367 13.08 1.70 -21.80
N ALA A 368 13.98 1.39 -22.73
CA ALA A 368 13.66 1.39 -24.16
C ALA A 368 12.51 0.41 -24.49
N PHE A 369 12.55 -0.81 -23.93
CA PHE A 369 11.45 -1.77 -24.06
C PHE A 369 10.14 -1.22 -23.49
N PHE A 370 10.16 -0.65 -22.28
CA PHE A 370 8.99 -0.06 -21.62
C PHE A 370 8.34 1.00 -22.52
N HIS A 371 9.11 1.89 -23.15
CA HIS A 371 8.56 2.88 -24.07
C HIS A 371 8.00 2.25 -25.37
N THR A 372 8.62 1.19 -25.91
CA THR A 372 8.06 0.48 -27.06
C THR A 372 6.77 -0.28 -26.74
N ASP A 373 6.63 -0.76 -25.51
CA ASP A 373 5.46 -1.50 -25.04
C ASP A 373 4.31 -0.55 -24.60
N ALA A 374 4.49 0.78 -24.62
CA ALA A 374 3.53 1.73 -24.04
C ALA A 374 2.10 1.58 -24.56
N GLN A 375 1.91 1.42 -25.88
CA GLN A 375 0.57 1.22 -26.46
C GLN A 375 -0.02 -0.15 -26.09
N ASP A 376 0.81 -1.19 -26.03
CA ASP A 376 0.37 -2.51 -25.63
C ASP A 376 0.02 -2.56 -24.12
N ALA A 377 0.83 -1.93 -23.28
CA ALA A 377 0.55 -1.73 -21.86
C ALA A 377 -0.76 -0.98 -21.66
N GLN A 378 -1.01 0.09 -22.42
CA GLN A 378 -2.30 0.79 -22.40
C GLN A 378 -3.47 -0.11 -22.85
N ARG A 379 -3.30 -0.99 -23.83
CA ARG A 379 -4.38 -1.92 -24.23
C ARG A 379 -4.67 -2.96 -23.15
N ARG A 380 -3.63 -3.62 -22.63
CA ARG A 380 -3.75 -4.67 -21.60
C ARG A 380 -4.35 -4.11 -20.32
N THR A 381 -3.79 -3.02 -19.81
CA THR A 381 -4.26 -2.40 -18.57
C THR A 381 -5.68 -1.83 -18.70
N ALA A 382 -6.07 -1.30 -19.87
CA ALA A 382 -7.46 -0.86 -20.08
C ALA A 382 -8.46 -2.02 -20.05
N ALA A 383 -8.08 -3.17 -20.62
CA ALA A 383 -8.91 -4.38 -20.54
C ALA A 383 -9.02 -4.88 -19.11
N PHE A 384 -7.91 -4.86 -18.38
CA PHE A 384 -7.87 -5.25 -16.98
C PHE A 384 -8.66 -4.29 -16.07
N ASP A 385 -8.55 -2.97 -16.25
CA ASP A 385 -9.34 -1.96 -15.52
C ASP A 385 -10.83 -2.17 -15.73
N ARG A 386 -11.27 -2.47 -16.97
CA ARG A 386 -12.68 -2.81 -17.26
C ARG A 386 -13.12 -4.08 -16.55
N LYS A 387 -12.28 -5.12 -16.55
CA LYS A 387 -12.55 -6.39 -15.83
C LYS A 387 -12.75 -6.12 -14.34
N VAL A 388 -11.80 -5.41 -13.70
CA VAL A 388 -11.89 -5.05 -12.28
C VAL A 388 -13.16 -4.24 -12.00
N ARG A 389 -13.45 -3.20 -12.79
CA ARG A 389 -14.65 -2.37 -12.58
C ARG A 389 -15.93 -3.18 -12.73
N GLN A 390 -16.03 -4.02 -13.75
CA GLN A 390 -17.22 -4.84 -14.00
C GLN A 390 -17.42 -5.86 -12.88
N GLU A 391 -16.43 -6.72 -12.62
CA GLU A 391 -16.53 -7.79 -11.64
C GLU A 391 -16.73 -7.23 -10.23
N ALA A 392 -16.08 -6.13 -9.87
CA ALA A 392 -16.33 -5.49 -8.57
C ALA A 392 -17.73 -4.84 -8.50
N THR A 393 -18.24 -4.29 -9.60
CA THR A 393 -19.62 -3.78 -9.61
C THR A 393 -20.62 -4.91 -9.39
N ASP A 394 -20.41 -6.06 -10.04
CA ASP A 394 -21.24 -7.25 -9.85
C ASP A 394 -21.09 -7.81 -8.42
N ALA A 395 -19.88 -7.69 -7.85
CA ALA A 395 -19.55 -8.23 -6.53
C ALA A 395 -19.98 -7.38 -5.34
N GLY A 396 -20.16 -6.07 -5.48
CA GLY A 396 -20.42 -5.16 -4.35
C GLY A 396 -21.00 -3.80 -4.75
N GLY A 397 -21.41 -3.63 -6.00
CA GLY A 397 -21.94 -2.37 -6.52
C GLY A 397 -20.85 -1.33 -6.84
N ALA A 398 -21.29 -0.16 -7.31
CA ALA A 398 -20.39 0.89 -7.80
C ALA A 398 -19.43 1.45 -6.73
N LYS A 399 -19.89 1.55 -5.47
CA LYS A 399 -19.04 2.00 -4.34
C LYS A 399 -17.90 1.02 -4.09
N TYR A 400 -18.16 -0.29 -4.17
CA TYR A 400 -17.14 -1.31 -4.04
C TYR A 400 -16.13 -1.27 -5.21
N ALA A 401 -16.63 -1.16 -6.45
CA ALA A 401 -15.77 -1.02 -7.62
C ALA A 401 -14.84 0.20 -7.53
N ALA A 402 -15.31 1.29 -6.94
CA ALA A 402 -14.52 2.49 -6.70
C ALA A 402 -13.38 2.26 -5.69
N LEU A 403 -13.64 1.51 -4.62
CA LEU A 403 -12.62 1.12 -3.64
C LEU A 403 -11.56 0.20 -4.26
N CYS A 404 -11.97 -0.79 -5.05
CA CYS A 404 -11.03 -1.66 -5.78
C CYS A 404 -10.17 -0.89 -6.79
N ALA A 405 -10.74 0.10 -7.48
CA ALA A 405 -9.98 0.97 -8.38
C ALA A 405 -8.92 1.80 -7.64
N LEU A 406 -9.20 2.22 -6.41
CA LEU A 406 -8.28 3.03 -5.60
C LEU A 406 -7.15 2.19 -4.98
N SER A 407 -7.40 0.96 -4.58
CA SER A 407 -6.47 0.18 -3.74
C SER A 407 -5.45 -0.66 -4.50
N LEU A 408 -5.71 -1.07 -5.76
CA LEU A 408 -4.88 -2.09 -6.41
C LEU A 408 -3.41 -1.71 -6.56
N ARG A 409 -3.14 -0.48 -7.03
CA ARG A 409 -1.76 0.04 -7.16
C ARG A 409 -1.03 0.05 -5.82
N GLN A 410 -1.74 0.38 -4.74
CA GLN A 410 -1.18 0.41 -3.39
C GLN A 410 -0.76 -0.99 -2.92
N ALA A 411 -1.59 -2.02 -3.17
CA ALA A 411 -1.29 -3.40 -2.84
C ALA A 411 -0.02 -3.90 -3.55
N TYR A 412 0.05 -3.75 -4.88
CA TYR A 412 1.20 -4.20 -5.67
C TYR A 412 2.47 -3.39 -5.39
N ALA A 413 2.35 -2.06 -5.20
CA ALA A 413 3.50 -1.21 -4.94
C ALA A 413 4.12 -1.42 -3.56
N GLY A 414 3.50 -2.19 -2.66
CA GLY A 414 4.14 -2.65 -1.43
C GLY A 414 5.18 -3.76 -1.65
N THR A 415 5.36 -4.26 -2.88
CA THR A 415 6.21 -5.42 -3.17
C THR A 415 7.32 -5.11 -4.17
N GLU A 416 8.42 -5.86 -4.09
CA GLU A 416 9.55 -5.80 -5.03
C GLU A 416 9.92 -7.21 -5.50
N LEU A 417 9.95 -7.41 -6.82
CA LEU A 417 10.32 -8.68 -7.44
C LEU A 417 11.85 -8.81 -7.57
N VAL A 418 12.39 -9.95 -7.15
CA VAL A 418 13.81 -10.28 -7.22
C VAL A 418 14.06 -11.61 -7.92
N SER A 419 15.31 -11.85 -8.32
CA SER A 419 15.75 -13.11 -8.90
C SER A 419 16.58 -13.90 -7.89
N ARG A 420 16.07 -15.09 -7.51
CA ARG A 420 16.79 -16.09 -6.72
C ARG A 420 17.27 -17.19 -7.65
N GLY A 421 18.51 -17.07 -8.15
CA GLY A 421 19.07 -18.06 -9.08
C GLY A 421 18.30 -18.16 -10.41
N GLY A 422 17.64 -17.09 -10.84
CA GLY A 422 16.77 -17.07 -12.03
C GLY A 422 15.29 -17.27 -11.73
N ALA A 423 14.93 -17.81 -10.57
CA ALA A 423 13.54 -17.95 -10.14
C ALA A 423 13.00 -16.62 -9.58
N PRO A 424 11.74 -16.25 -9.90
CA PRO A 424 11.11 -15.05 -9.36
C PRO A 424 10.70 -15.25 -7.90
N TRP A 425 11.17 -14.36 -7.03
CA TRP A 425 10.68 -14.16 -5.67
C TRP A 425 10.15 -12.74 -5.52
N ALA A 426 9.31 -12.50 -4.52
CA ALA A 426 8.83 -11.17 -4.17
C ALA A 426 9.02 -10.93 -2.67
N PHE A 427 9.42 -9.71 -2.30
CA PHE A 427 9.47 -9.28 -0.90
C PHE A 427 8.50 -8.11 -0.72
N LEU A 428 7.76 -8.12 0.38
CA LEU A 428 6.85 -7.05 0.76
C LEU A 428 7.54 -6.10 1.75
N LYS A 429 7.30 -4.79 1.64
CA LYS A 429 7.71 -3.80 2.66
C LYS A 429 6.53 -3.51 3.57
N GLU A 430 6.76 -3.52 4.88
CA GLU A 430 5.82 -3.03 5.88
C GLU A 430 5.75 -1.49 5.88
N ILE A 431 5.07 -0.95 4.87
CA ILE A 431 4.98 0.51 4.68
C ILE A 431 4.22 1.16 5.84
N SER A 432 4.67 2.35 6.28
CA SER A 432 3.98 3.21 7.25
C SER A 432 3.75 2.64 8.66
N SER A 433 4.47 1.58 9.03
CA SER A 433 4.52 1.01 10.38
C SER A 433 5.99 0.84 10.81
N ASP A 434 6.46 -0.37 11.13
CA ASP A 434 7.81 -0.60 11.66
C ASP A 434 8.87 -0.83 10.56
N GLY A 435 8.44 -1.03 9.30
CA GLY A 435 9.33 -1.10 8.15
C GLY A 435 9.98 -2.47 7.94
N ASN A 436 9.46 -3.53 8.55
CA ASN A 436 10.01 -4.88 8.45
C ASN A 436 9.84 -5.45 7.02
N VAL A 437 10.52 -6.58 6.77
CA VAL A 437 10.55 -7.24 5.47
C VAL A 437 9.63 -8.45 5.46
N SER A 438 8.63 -8.42 4.56
CA SER A 438 7.66 -9.51 4.34
C SER A 438 6.97 -9.95 5.63
N THR A 439 6.52 -8.96 6.41
CA THR A 439 5.70 -9.17 7.60
C THR A 439 4.46 -9.98 7.24
N ILE A 440 4.25 -11.11 7.91
CA ILE A 440 3.27 -12.11 7.52
C ILE A 440 1.85 -11.59 7.78
N ASP A 441 1.62 -10.93 8.91
CA ASP A 441 0.35 -10.29 9.25
C ASP A 441 -0.01 -9.06 8.40
N VAL A 442 0.94 -8.50 7.65
CA VAL A 442 0.71 -7.48 6.61
C VAL A 442 0.46 -8.11 5.23
N THR A 443 1.12 -9.23 4.96
CA THR A 443 0.92 -10.01 3.73
C THR A 443 -0.47 -10.65 3.71
N TYR A 444 -0.95 -11.10 4.87
CA TYR A 444 -2.26 -11.71 5.07
C TYR A 444 -3.45 -10.84 4.60
N PRO A 445 -3.63 -9.59 5.08
CA PRO A 445 -4.67 -8.70 4.57
C PRO A 445 -4.40 -8.26 3.13
N ALA A 446 -3.16 -8.25 2.64
CA ALA A 446 -2.86 -7.93 1.24
C ALA A 446 -3.24 -9.06 0.25
N MET A 447 -3.27 -10.31 0.73
CA MET A 447 -3.52 -11.53 -0.04
C MET A 447 -4.70 -11.46 -1.03
N PRO A 448 -5.90 -10.90 -0.69
CA PRO A 448 -7.05 -10.97 -1.57
C PRO A 448 -6.83 -10.32 -2.93
N ALA A 449 -6.03 -9.24 -3.00
CA ALA A 449 -5.67 -8.63 -4.28
C ALA A 449 -4.91 -9.63 -5.15
N PHE A 450 -3.87 -10.27 -4.62
CA PHE A 450 -3.08 -11.24 -5.38
C PHE A 450 -3.90 -12.48 -5.76
N LEU A 451 -4.73 -13.02 -4.86
CA LEU A 451 -5.61 -14.16 -5.18
C LEU A 451 -6.60 -13.87 -6.31
N TYR A 452 -7.08 -12.63 -6.39
CA TYR A 452 -8.00 -12.22 -7.44
C TYR A 452 -7.27 -11.93 -8.76
N THR A 453 -6.14 -11.22 -8.70
CA THR A 453 -5.45 -10.73 -9.91
C THR A 453 -4.47 -11.75 -10.48
N ASP A 454 -3.59 -12.31 -9.66
CA ASP A 454 -2.51 -13.20 -10.03
C ASP A 454 -2.10 -14.12 -8.86
N PRO A 455 -2.77 -15.28 -8.69
CA PRO A 455 -2.43 -16.21 -7.62
C PRO A 455 -0.96 -16.63 -7.61
N ALA A 456 -0.29 -16.72 -8.76
CA ALA A 456 1.12 -17.08 -8.82
C ALA A 456 2.01 -16.02 -8.15
N TYR A 457 1.60 -14.75 -8.15
CA TYR A 457 2.30 -13.67 -7.48
C TYR A 457 2.33 -13.86 -5.95
N LEU A 458 1.24 -14.36 -5.36
CA LEU A 458 1.21 -14.71 -3.94
C LEU A 458 2.22 -15.82 -3.64
N GLY A 459 2.38 -16.78 -4.54
CA GLY A 459 3.43 -17.80 -4.45
C GLY A 459 4.84 -17.19 -4.37
N TYR A 460 5.13 -16.18 -5.20
CA TYR A 460 6.42 -15.49 -5.15
C TYR A 460 6.67 -14.78 -3.81
N ILE A 461 5.63 -14.30 -3.13
CA ILE A 461 5.72 -13.67 -1.81
C ILE A 461 5.88 -14.72 -0.70
N LEU A 462 5.21 -15.87 -0.82
CA LEU A 462 5.26 -16.93 0.18
C LEU A 462 6.60 -17.69 0.18
N GLU A 463 7.24 -17.85 -0.98
CA GLU A 463 8.49 -18.61 -1.14
C GLU A 463 9.61 -18.17 -0.18
N PRO A 464 9.97 -16.87 -0.05
CA PRO A 464 10.94 -16.44 0.97
C PRO A 464 10.55 -16.77 2.41
N SER A 465 9.26 -16.69 2.75
CA SER A 465 8.72 -17.03 4.08
C SER A 465 8.68 -18.55 4.34
N PHE A 466 8.81 -19.39 3.31
CA PHE A 466 9.06 -20.82 3.52
C PHE A 466 10.55 -21.14 3.58
N ASP A 467 11.34 -20.55 2.68
CA ASP A 467 12.78 -20.82 2.62
C ASP A 467 13.49 -20.44 3.92
N TYR A 468 13.09 -19.35 4.58
CA TYR A 468 13.71 -18.90 5.82
C TYR A 468 13.59 -19.91 6.98
N PRO A 469 12.41 -20.40 7.38
CA PRO A 469 12.32 -21.42 8.44
C PRO A 469 12.84 -22.80 8.01
N GLU A 470 12.82 -23.14 6.73
CA GLU A 470 13.31 -24.43 6.23
C GLU A 470 14.84 -24.50 6.15
N HIS A 471 15.49 -23.39 5.78
CA HIS A 471 16.92 -23.35 5.45
C HIS A 471 17.70 -22.22 6.15
N GLY A 472 17.03 -21.20 6.63
CA GLY A 472 17.61 -19.97 7.17
C GLY A 472 17.87 -19.96 8.68
N GLY A 473 17.35 -20.94 9.44
CA GLY A 473 17.72 -21.15 10.85
C GLY A 473 16.75 -20.55 11.88
N TRP A 474 15.47 -20.41 11.53
CA TRP A 474 14.42 -20.04 12.48
C TRP A 474 14.33 -21.04 13.66
N PRO A 475 14.43 -20.61 14.94
CA PRO A 475 14.56 -21.54 16.05
C PRO A 475 13.24 -21.94 16.74
N LYS A 476 12.10 -21.35 16.38
CA LYS A 476 10.82 -21.57 17.10
C LYS A 476 9.89 -22.53 16.35
N THR A 477 8.93 -23.07 17.10
CA THR A 477 7.95 -24.04 16.58
C THR A 477 6.78 -23.42 15.84
N PHE A 478 6.50 -22.13 16.07
CA PHE A 478 5.51 -21.33 15.34
C PHE A 478 6.15 -20.54 14.18
N ALA A 479 5.34 -19.88 13.34
CA ALA A 479 5.85 -19.12 12.20
C ALA A 479 6.54 -17.83 12.66
N HIS A 480 7.56 -17.39 11.92
CA HIS A 480 8.19 -16.09 12.17
C HIS A 480 7.21 -14.95 11.84
N HIS A 481 7.45 -13.76 12.36
CA HIS A 481 6.67 -12.55 12.07
C HIS A 481 7.11 -11.90 10.75
N ASP A 482 8.42 -11.78 10.55
CA ASP A 482 9.01 -11.13 9.39
C ASP A 482 10.39 -11.72 9.03
N LEU A 483 10.89 -11.36 7.85
CA LEU A 483 12.19 -11.82 7.36
C LEU A 483 13.34 -10.89 7.75
N GLY A 484 13.08 -9.78 8.45
CA GLY A 484 14.08 -8.85 8.92
C GLY A 484 13.50 -7.51 9.38
N SER A 485 14.11 -6.95 10.43
CA SER A 485 13.65 -5.74 11.14
C SER A 485 13.71 -4.41 10.38
N GLY A 486 14.11 -4.41 9.10
CA GLY A 486 14.19 -3.18 8.32
C GLY A 486 14.42 -3.42 6.83
N TYR A 487 13.46 -3.01 6.02
CA TYR A 487 13.53 -3.09 4.56
C TYR A 487 14.70 -2.27 4.00
N PRO A 488 15.47 -2.78 3.01
CA PRO A 488 15.29 -4.03 2.25
C PRO A 488 16.10 -5.23 2.79
N ASN A 489 16.41 -5.26 4.08
CA ASN A 489 17.32 -6.25 4.68
C ASN A 489 16.54 -7.38 5.36
N ALA A 490 16.29 -8.46 4.60
CA ALA A 490 15.76 -9.73 5.09
C ALA A 490 16.87 -10.58 5.75
N THR A 491 17.37 -10.16 6.90
CA THR A 491 18.49 -10.83 7.60
C THR A 491 18.08 -12.02 8.46
N GLY A 492 16.78 -12.24 8.66
CA GLY A 492 16.23 -13.22 9.60
C GLY A 492 16.42 -12.85 11.06
N HIS A 493 15.86 -13.70 11.93
CA HIS A 493 15.87 -13.64 13.40
C HIS A 493 16.37 -14.99 13.96
N ASN A 494 17.59 -15.39 13.60
CA ASN A 494 18.13 -16.71 13.98
C ASN A 494 18.42 -16.84 15.49
N ASP A 495 18.44 -15.72 16.20
CA ASP A 495 18.47 -15.67 17.67
C ASP A 495 17.08 -15.88 18.30
N GLY A 496 16.03 -15.95 17.47
CA GLY A 496 14.64 -16.03 17.89
C GLY A 496 14.11 -14.72 18.48
N ASN A 497 14.81 -13.60 18.33
CA ASN A 497 14.41 -12.33 18.93
C ASN A 497 13.64 -11.45 17.95
N GLU A 498 12.40 -11.82 17.68
CA GLU A 498 11.45 -11.07 16.86
C GLU A 498 10.24 -10.58 17.68
N GLU A 499 9.27 -9.98 16.99
CA GLU A 499 7.95 -9.69 17.54
C GLU A 499 7.05 -10.93 17.52
N ASP A 500 7.09 -11.71 18.59
CA ASP A 500 6.33 -12.97 18.66
C ASP A 500 4.81 -12.75 18.54
N MET A 501 4.25 -13.31 17.46
CA MET A 501 2.82 -13.41 17.18
C MET A 501 2.43 -14.88 16.86
N PRO A 502 2.56 -15.82 17.83
CA PRO A 502 2.65 -17.24 17.51
C PRO A 502 1.42 -17.84 16.83
N ILE A 503 0.21 -17.60 17.37
CA ILE A 503 -1.04 -18.10 16.77
C ILE A 503 -1.33 -17.34 15.48
N GLU A 504 -1.17 -16.02 15.52
CA GLU A 504 -1.47 -15.10 14.43
C GLU A 504 -0.68 -15.49 13.16
N GLU A 505 0.63 -15.66 13.26
CA GLU A 505 1.48 -15.89 12.08
C GLU A 505 1.44 -17.32 11.57
N SER A 506 1.38 -18.30 12.48
CA SER A 506 1.14 -19.68 12.07
C SER A 506 -0.20 -19.84 11.37
N ALA A 507 -1.23 -19.11 11.83
CA ALA A 507 -2.53 -19.13 11.18
C ALA A 507 -2.52 -18.41 9.83
N ASN A 508 -1.88 -17.24 9.75
CA ASN A 508 -1.68 -16.50 8.51
C ASN A 508 -1.06 -17.37 7.42
N MET A 509 0.08 -18.01 7.72
CA MET A 509 0.77 -18.86 6.75
C MET A 509 -0.10 -20.02 6.26
N LEU A 510 -0.79 -20.73 7.16
CA LEU A 510 -1.64 -21.86 6.77
C LEU A 510 -2.84 -21.43 5.92
N ILE A 511 -3.51 -20.34 6.30
CA ILE A 511 -4.67 -19.80 5.56
C ILE A 511 -4.23 -19.32 4.18
N MET A 512 -3.16 -18.51 4.11
CA MET A 512 -2.65 -17.99 2.83
C MET A 512 -2.22 -19.12 1.90
N THR A 513 -1.56 -20.14 2.45
CA THR A 513 -1.11 -21.30 1.68
C THR A 513 -2.27 -22.10 1.14
N ALA A 514 -3.29 -22.40 1.96
CA ALA A 514 -4.47 -23.10 1.48
C ALA A 514 -5.19 -22.31 0.37
N ALA A 515 -5.36 -21.00 0.56
CA ALA A 515 -6.00 -20.13 -0.43
C ALA A 515 -5.20 -20.04 -1.73
N TYR A 516 -3.86 -19.96 -1.65
CA TYR A 516 -2.96 -20.01 -2.81
C TYR A 516 -3.10 -21.34 -3.57
N LEU A 517 -3.04 -22.46 -2.85
CA LEU A 517 -3.10 -23.81 -3.43
C LEU A 517 -4.43 -24.08 -4.16
N ASP A 518 -5.53 -23.54 -3.66
CA ASP A 518 -6.85 -23.64 -4.29
C ASP A 518 -6.91 -22.92 -5.66
N ARG A 519 -5.96 -22.02 -5.97
CA ARG A 519 -6.02 -21.11 -7.13
C ARG A 519 -4.99 -21.37 -8.21
N ILE A 520 -3.91 -22.10 -7.94
CA ILE A 520 -2.81 -22.28 -8.90
C ILE A 520 -2.91 -23.52 -9.79
N GLY A 521 -3.85 -24.43 -9.53
CA GLY A 521 -4.06 -25.61 -10.36
C GLY A 521 -2.91 -26.63 -10.26
N ALA A 522 -2.35 -27.04 -11.41
CA ALA A 522 -1.43 -28.19 -11.49
C ALA A 522 -0.20 -28.16 -10.53
N PRO A 523 0.46 -27.00 -10.28
CA PRO A 523 1.60 -26.93 -9.37
C PRO A 523 1.25 -27.12 -7.88
N ALA A 524 -0.03 -27.01 -7.51
CA ALA A 524 -0.47 -26.99 -6.11
C ALA A 524 0.06 -28.17 -5.28
N ARG A 525 -0.09 -29.40 -5.79
CA ARG A 525 0.34 -30.59 -5.05
C ARG A 525 1.86 -30.61 -4.81
N ALA A 526 2.65 -30.16 -5.79
CA ALA A 526 4.11 -30.15 -5.67
C ALA A 526 4.56 -29.11 -4.65
N PHE A 527 4.01 -27.89 -4.72
CA PHE A 527 4.28 -26.83 -3.76
C PHE A 527 3.90 -27.24 -2.33
N ALA A 528 2.69 -27.77 -2.14
CA ALA A 528 2.24 -28.23 -0.84
C ALA A 528 3.09 -29.37 -0.28
N ALA A 529 3.55 -30.30 -1.13
CA ALA A 529 4.41 -31.40 -0.71
C ALA A 529 5.82 -30.93 -0.32
N GLN A 530 6.36 -29.93 -1.02
CA GLN A 530 7.66 -29.34 -0.71
C GLN A 530 7.69 -28.75 0.70
N HIS A 531 6.66 -27.98 1.06
CA HIS A 531 6.58 -27.25 2.34
C HIS A 531 5.77 -27.97 3.43
N TYR A 532 5.34 -29.22 3.18
CA TYR A 532 4.47 -29.95 4.11
C TYR A 532 5.03 -30.07 5.53
N PRO A 533 6.34 -30.35 5.75
CA PRO A 533 6.90 -30.49 7.10
C PRO A 533 6.73 -29.24 7.95
N ILE A 534 7.04 -28.06 7.42
CA ILE A 534 6.95 -26.80 8.18
C ILE A 534 5.48 -26.39 8.39
N LEU A 535 4.63 -26.58 7.39
CA LEU A 535 3.18 -26.37 7.51
C LEU A 535 2.57 -27.25 8.60
N LYS A 536 2.96 -28.54 8.64
CA LYS A 536 2.51 -29.47 9.68
C LYS A 536 2.97 -29.05 11.07
N GLN A 537 4.22 -28.60 11.21
CA GLN A 537 4.74 -28.11 12.49
C GLN A 537 3.90 -26.93 13.03
N TRP A 538 3.60 -25.95 12.18
CA TRP A 538 2.76 -24.82 12.56
C TRP A 538 1.33 -25.24 12.89
N ALA A 539 0.75 -26.18 12.14
CA ALA A 539 -0.58 -26.68 12.44
C ALA A 539 -0.65 -27.44 13.77
N ASP A 540 0.35 -28.26 14.08
CA ASP A 540 0.44 -28.95 15.38
C ASP A 540 0.59 -27.94 16.53
N TYR A 541 1.38 -26.88 16.36
CA TYR A 541 1.44 -25.78 17.33
C TYR A 541 0.06 -25.14 17.55
N LEU A 542 -0.70 -24.87 16.49
CA LEU A 542 -2.04 -24.29 16.62
C LEU A 542 -3.04 -25.22 17.32
N VAL A 543 -2.97 -26.54 17.08
CA VAL A 543 -3.82 -27.53 17.77
C VAL A 543 -3.69 -27.40 19.28
N ASP A 544 -2.48 -27.18 19.79
CA ASP A 544 -2.21 -27.10 21.22
C ASP A 544 -2.55 -25.73 21.84
N ASN A 545 -2.61 -24.65 21.03
CA ASN A 545 -2.62 -23.28 21.56
C ASN A 545 -3.84 -22.43 21.15
N THR A 546 -4.63 -22.81 20.14
CA THR A 546 -5.62 -21.89 19.55
C THR A 546 -6.97 -21.80 20.24
N LEU A 547 -7.42 -22.84 20.95
CA LEU A 547 -8.80 -22.87 21.47
C LEU A 547 -9.04 -21.76 22.51
N ASP A 548 -8.03 -21.50 23.33
CA ASP A 548 -8.04 -20.48 24.38
C ASP A 548 -6.69 -19.74 24.39
N PRO A 549 -6.50 -18.74 23.50
CA PRO A 549 -5.24 -18.04 23.36
C PRO A 549 -4.81 -17.41 24.68
N GLY A 550 -3.59 -17.70 25.13
CA GLY A 550 -2.96 -16.97 26.23
C GLY A 550 -2.70 -15.51 25.87
N PHE A 551 -2.16 -14.74 26.83
CA PHE A 551 -1.77 -13.35 26.62
C PHE A 551 -0.60 -13.25 25.62
N GLN A 552 -0.89 -12.87 24.38
CA GLN A 552 0.08 -12.74 23.29
C GLN A 552 -0.28 -11.56 22.37
N ASN A 553 0.65 -11.21 21.47
CA ASN A 553 0.42 -10.19 20.46
C ASN A 553 -0.36 -10.75 19.26
N GLN A 554 -0.95 -9.85 18.47
CA GLN A 554 -1.72 -10.14 17.25
C GLN A 554 -1.67 -8.91 16.34
N THR A 555 -2.11 -9.03 15.08
CA THR A 555 -1.93 -7.98 14.04
C THR A 555 -2.50 -6.60 14.40
N ASP A 556 -3.53 -6.53 15.24
CA ASP A 556 -4.07 -5.26 15.75
C ASP A 556 -3.30 -4.79 17.00
N ASP A 557 -1.97 -4.87 16.95
CA ASP A 557 -1.01 -4.60 18.03
C ASP A 557 -1.08 -3.14 18.55
N PHE A 558 -1.47 -2.21 17.69
CA PHE A 558 -1.79 -0.81 18.01
C PHE A 558 -2.94 -0.66 19.01
N THR A 559 -3.69 -1.74 19.27
CA THR A 559 -4.75 -1.82 20.30
C THR A 559 -4.27 -2.50 21.60
N GLY A 560 -3.01 -2.96 21.64
CA GLY A 560 -2.42 -3.70 22.74
C GLY A 560 -2.73 -5.20 22.74
N PHE A 561 -2.03 -5.93 23.62
CA PHE A 561 -2.12 -7.38 23.75
C PHE A 561 -3.47 -7.79 24.35
N ILE A 562 -4.03 -8.90 23.86
CA ILE A 562 -5.33 -9.42 24.32
C ILE A 562 -5.20 -10.91 24.63
N GLY A 563 -5.36 -11.28 25.91
CA GLY A 563 -5.56 -12.67 26.30
C GLY A 563 -6.98 -13.13 26.03
N HIS A 564 -7.18 -14.43 25.79
CA HIS A 564 -8.49 -15.04 25.56
C HIS A 564 -9.25 -14.43 24.35
N SER A 565 -8.52 -13.86 23.39
CA SER A 565 -9.07 -13.17 22.21
C SER A 565 -9.94 -14.11 21.39
N ALA A 566 -11.23 -13.79 21.29
CA ALA A 566 -12.17 -14.62 20.54
C ALA A 566 -11.89 -14.58 19.02
N ASN A 567 -11.41 -13.45 18.49
CA ASN A 567 -11.09 -13.31 17.07
C ASN A 567 -9.79 -14.06 16.71
N LEU A 568 -8.78 -14.03 17.57
CA LEU A 568 -7.53 -14.78 17.37
C LEU A 568 -7.77 -16.29 17.48
N ALA A 569 -8.62 -16.73 18.42
CA ALA A 569 -9.03 -18.12 18.53
C ALA A 569 -9.71 -18.61 17.24
N LEU A 570 -10.66 -17.83 16.70
CA LEU A 570 -11.33 -18.14 15.43
C LEU A 570 -10.33 -18.29 14.28
N LYS A 571 -9.33 -17.41 14.22
CA LYS A 571 -8.29 -17.43 13.19
C LYS A 571 -7.50 -18.74 13.22
N GLY A 572 -6.97 -19.14 14.37
CA GLY A 572 -6.20 -20.37 14.48
C GLY A 572 -7.05 -21.63 14.30
N ILE A 573 -8.33 -21.63 14.73
CA ILE A 573 -9.30 -22.72 14.42
C ILE A 573 -9.47 -22.86 12.89
N THR A 574 -9.63 -21.73 12.20
CA THR A 574 -9.78 -21.71 10.75
C THR A 574 -8.51 -22.19 10.04
N ALA A 575 -7.34 -21.84 10.55
CA ALA A 575 -6.05 -22.34 10.04
C ALA A 575 -5.84 -23.84 10.25
N VAL A 576 -6.27 -24.40 11.38
CA VAL A 576 -6.30 -25.87 11.58
C VAL A 576 -7.22 -26.51 10.51
N GLY A 577 -8.38 -25.90 10.23
CA GLY A 577 -9.24 -26.30 9.10
C GLY A 577 -8.52 -26.21 7.75
N ALA A 578 -7.79 -25.12 7.48
CA ALA A 578 -7.00 -24.92 6.27
C ALA A 578 -5.95 -26.02 6.07
N MET A 579 -5.25 -26.44 7.14
CA MET A 579 -4.29 -27.54 7.07
C MET A 579 -4.94 -28.86 6.63
N SER A 580 -6.21 -29.11 6.96
CA SER A 580 -6.91 -30.30 6.48
C SER A 580 -7.03 -30.35 4.95
N LYS A 581 -7.20 -29.19 4.29
CA LYS A 581 -7.21 -29.09 2.82
C LYS A 581 -5.82 -29.34 2.23
N ILE A 582 -4.79 -28.78 2.85
CA ILE A 582 -3.38 -28.99 2.44
C ILE A 582 -2.99 -30.47 2.56
N ALA A 583 -3.35 -31.12 3.68
CA ALA A 583 -3.13 -32.55 3.91
C ALA A 583 -3.89 -33.42 2.90
N THR A 584 -5.12 -33.05 2.55
CA THR A 584 -5.90 -33.74 1.51
C THR A 584 -5.19 -33.65 0.15
N LEU A 585 -4.74 -32.46 -0.25
CA LEU A 585 -4.06 -32.22 -1.53
C LEU A 585 -2.76 -33.05 -1.67
N THR A 586 -2.04 -33.24 -0.57
CA THR A 586 -0.77 -33.98 -0.55
C THR A 586 -0.95 -35.50 -0.37
N GLY A 587 -2.15 -35.96 -0.02
CA GLY A 587 -2.47 -37.39 0.20
C GLY A 587 -2.27 -37.86 1.64
N ASN A 588 -2.06 -36.95 2.59
CA ASN A 588 -1.90 -37.24 4.02
C ASN A 588 -3.28 -37.39 4.70
N SER A 589 -3.99 -38.45 4.36
CA SER A 589 -5.41 -38.65 4.76
C SER A 589 -5.66 -38.69 6.28
N ALA A 590 -4.73 -39.25 7.06
CA ALA A 590 -4.85 -39.27 8.53
C ALA A 590 -4.75 -37.86 9.14
N ASP A 591 -3.80 -37.06 8.67
CA ASP A 591 -3.64 -35.66 9.08
C ASP A 591 -4.87 -34.84 8.67
N ALA A 592 -5.36 -35.03 7.44
CA ALA A 592 -6.56 -34.36 6.95
C ALA A 592 -7.77 -34.64 7.85
N ALA A 593 -8.01 -35.91 8.21
CA ALA A 593 -9.10 -36.29 9.10
C ALA A 593 -8.93 -35.72 10.52
N ARG A 594 -7.71 -35.76 11.07
CA ARG A 594 -7.38 -35.20 12.40
C ARG A 594 -7.66 -33.70 12.46
N TYR A 595 -7.06 -32.92 11.56
CA TYR A 595 -7.17 -31.47 11.60
C TYR A 595 -8.62 -31.00 11.36
N LEU A 596 -9.35 -31.65 10.44
CA LEU A 596 -10.76 -31.32 10.23
C LEU A 596 -11.62 -31.62 11.48
N ALA A 597 -11.36 -32.74 12.16
CA ALA A 597 -12.08 -33.08 13.39
C ALA A 597 -11.79 -32.08 14.51
N VAL A 598 -10.53 -31.71 14.71
CA VAL A 598 -10.13 -30.70 15.71
C VAL A 598 -10.74 -29.34 15.41
N ALA A 599 -10.68 -28.87 14.16
CA ALA A 599 -11.27 -27.58 13.78
C ALA A 599 -12.77 -27.52 14.06
N LYS A 600 -13.52 -28.59 13.77
CA LYS A 600 -14.97 -28.68 14.04
C LYS A 600 -15.29 -28.71 15.54
N ASP A 601 -14.53 -29.48 16.30
CA ASP A 601 -14.68 -29.54 17.76
C ASP A 601 -14.40 -28.18 18.40
N TYR A 602 -13.28 -27.56 18.02
CA TYR A 602 -12.91 -26.24 18.54
C TYR A 602 -13.89 -25.15 18.12
N ALA A 603 -14.40 -25.17 16.88
CA ALA A 603 -15.43 -24.22 16.46
C ALA A 603 -16.70 -24.34 17.32
N GLY A 604 -17.14 -25.56 17.63
CA GLY A 604 -18.29 -25.79 18.51
C GLY A 604 -18.07 -25.25 19.93
N GLN A 605 -16.88 -25.45 20.49
CA GLN A 605 -16.50 -24.91 21.80
C GLN A 605 -16.33 -23.39 21.78
N TRP A 606 -15.74 -22.84 20.71
CA TRP A 606 -15.51 -21.42 20.50
C TRP A 606 -16.81 -20.63 20.54
N VAL A 607 -17.88 -21.11 19.87
CA VAL A 607 -19.20 -20.45 19.92
C VAL A 607 -19.64 -20.28 21.38
N GLY A 608 -19.60 -21.34 22.18
CA GLY A 608 -20.01 -21.26 23.59
C GLY A 608 -19.13 -20.36 24.46
N LYS A 609 -17.81 -20.31 24.19
CA LYS A 609 -16.86 -19.45 24.93
C LYS A 609 -16.99 -17.98 24.52
N ALA A 610 -17.20 -17.72 23.24
CA ALA A 610 -17.25 -16.39 22.66
C ALA A 610 -18.61 -15.71 22.84
N GLN A 611 -19.72 -16.45 22.89
CA GLN A 611 -21.05 -15.86 23.07
C GLN A 611 -21.13 -15.09 24.39
N ASP A 612 -21.74 -13.90 24.33
CA ASP A 612 -22.11 -13.15 25.54
C ASP A 612 -23.44 -13.65 26.16
N ALA A 613 -23.79 -13.12 27.33
CA ALA A 613 -25.03 -13.43 28.03
C ALA A 613 -25.83 -12.14 28.34
N PRO A 614 -27.03 -11.93 27.74
CA PRO A 614 -27.75 -12.83 26.83
C PRO A 614 -27.01 -13.05 25.50
N ALA A 615 -27.35 -14.14 24.79
CA ALA A 615 -26.73 -14.47 23.51
C ALA A 615 -27.25 -13.54 22.40
N ASP A 616 -26.57 -12.42 22.21
CA ASP A 616 -26.85 -11.43 21.17
C ASP A 616 -25.61 -11.04 20.35
N HIS A 617 -24.40 -11.28 20.87
CA HIS A 617 -23.13 -11.06 20.16
C HIS A 617 -21.97 -11.90 20.73
N LEU A 618 -20.81 -11.82 20.06
CA LEU A 618 -19.55 -12.44 20.45
C LEU A 618 -18.62 -11.44 21.15
N LYS A 619 -18.09 -11.87 22.29
CA LYS A 619 -17.19 -11.09 23.13
C LYS A 619 -15.88 -10.72 22.44
N LEU A 620 -15.24 -9.63 22.86
CA LEU A 620 -13.85 -9.33 22.47
C LEU A 620 -12.92 -10.46 22.93
N ALA A 621 -13.01 -10.82 24.20
CA ALA A 621 -12.26 -11.90 24.85
C ALA A 621 -13.20 -12.75 25.71
N TYR A 622 -12.91 -14.04 25.88
CA TYR A 622 -13.82 -14.98 26.55
C TYR A 622 -14.17 -14.60 27.99
N ASP A 623 -13.25 -13.96 28.69
CA ASP A 623 -13.36 -13.52 30.08
C ASP A 623 -13.90 -12.10 30.24
N GLN A 624 -14.34 -11.44 29.16
CA GLN A 624 -14.82 -10.06 29.15
C GLN A 624 -16.30 -9.96 28.69
N PRO A 625 -17.27 -10.26 29.57
CA PRO A 625 -18.69 -10.12 29.23
C PRO A 625 -19.06 -8.65 28.96
N GLY A 626 -20.03 -8.42 28.07
CA GLY A 626 -20.48 -7.09 27.65
C GLY A 626 -19.54 -6.35 26.69
N THR A 627 -18.50 -7.02 26.17
CA THR A 627 -17.54 -6.44 25.21
C THR A 627 -17.72 -7.06 23.84
N TRP A 628 -17.17 -6.45 22.78
CA TRP A 628 -17.27 -7.00 21.43
C TRP A 628 -16.14 -6.49 20.53
N SER A 629 -15.93 -7.17 19.39
CA SER A 629 -15.06 -6.70 18.31
C SER A 629 -15.47 -7.28 16.96
N LEU A 630 -15.07 -6.62 15.87
CA LEU A 630 -15.23 -7.14 14.52
C LEU A 630 -14.51 -8.49 14.36
N LYS A 631 -15.26 -9.54 14.01
CA LYS A 631 -14.72 -10.88 13.73
C LYS A 631 -14.34 -11.05 12.27
N TYR A 632 -13.45 -10.19 11.76
CA TYR A 632 -13.00 -10.24 10.37
C TYR A 632 -12.35 -11.59 9.99
N ASN A 633 -11.87 -12.38 10.95
CA ASN A 633 -11.37 -13.74 10.70
C ASN A 633 -12.49 -14.78 10.41
N GLY A 634 -13.75 -14.36 10.30
CA GLY A 634 -14.79 -15.17 9.64
C GLY A 634 -14.65 -15.21 8.10
N TYR A 635 -13.95 -14.24 7.49
CA TYR A 635 -13.72 -14.23 6.04
C TYR A 635 -12.93 -15.46 5.56
N PRO A 636 -11.79 -15.83 6.17
CA PRO A 636 -11.05 -17.04 5.80
C PRO A 636 -11.88 -18.33 5.83
N ASP A 637 -12.82 -18.48 6.77
CA ASP A 637 -13.73 -19.64 6.83
C ASP A 637 -14.59 -19.72 5.55
N THR A 638 -15.06 -18.57 5.09
CA THR A 638 -15.84 -18.41 3.85
C THR A 638 -14.94 -18.59 2.61
N LEU A 639 -13.78 -17.95 2.58
CA LEU A 639 -12.81 -18.02 1.48
C LEU A 639 -12.36 -19.46 1.20
N LEU A 640 -12.15 -20.26 2.24
CA LEU A 640 -11.69 -21.64 2.08
C LEU A 640 -12.83 -22.65 1.98
N GLY A 641 -14.08 -22.22 2.19
CA GLY A 641 -15.28 -23.07 2.17
C GLY A 641 -15.28 -24.11 3.29
N LEU A 642 -14.74 -23.77 4.47
CA LEU A 642 -14.61 -24.70 5.59
C LEU A 642 -15.93 -24.89 6.35
N GLY A 643 -16.74 -23.82 6.44
CA GLY A 643 -18.06 -23.84 7.07
C GLY A 643 -18.02 -24.17 8.56
N LEU A 644 -17.00 -23.64 9.26
CA LEU A 644 -16.78 -23.86 10.68
C LEU A 644 -17.68 -22.96 11.53
N VAL A 645 -17.92 -21.71 11.11
CA VAL A 645 -18.77 -20.78 11.85
C VAL A 645 -20.23 -21.02 11.48
N PRO A 646 -21.13 -21.34 12.44
CA PRO A 646 -22.54 -21.52 12.15
C PRO A 646 -23.18 -20.26 11.55
N ARG A 647 -24.03 -20.43 10.54
CA ARG A 647 -24.76 -19.30 9.91
C ARG A 647 -25.61 -18.50 10.89
N THR A 648 -26.15 -19.14 11.92
CA THR A 648 -26.91 -18.45 12.97
C THR A 648 -26.04 -17.48 13.76
N VAL A 649 -24.82 -17.89 14.11
CA VAL A 649 -23.84 -17.03 14.81
C VAL A 649 -23.42 -15.86 13.92
N ALA A 650 -23.17 -16.10 12.63
CA ALA A 650 -22.86 -15.03 11.69
C ALA A 650 -24.02 -14.02 11.53
N ALA A 651 -25.27 -14.50 11.50
CA ALA A 651 -26.45 -13.63 11.44
C ALA A 651 -26.66 -12.81 12.74
N GLU A 652 -26.38 -13.40 13.90
CA GLU A 652 -26.39 -12.70 15.19
C GLU A 652 -25.35 -11.57 15.22
N GLU A 653 -24.09 -11.85 14.85
CA GLU A 653 -23.04 -10.83 14.75
C GLU A 653 -23.38 -9.72 13.74
N ALA A 654 -23.96 -10.08 12.59
CA ALA A 654 -24.40 -9.09 11.61
C ALA A 654 -25.48 -8.14 12.18
N ALA A 655 -26.44 -8.69 12.94
CA ALA A 655 -27.47 -7.90 13.61
C ALA A 655 -26.88 -7.01 14.72
N TRP A 656 -25.90 -7.52 15.46
CA TRP A 656 -25.17 -6.74 16.46
C TRP A 656 -24.43 -5.56 15.82
N TYR A 657 -23.64 -5.79 14.77
CA TYR A 657 -22.88 -4.75 14.09
C TYR A 657 -23.77 -3.65 13.51
N LEU A 658 -24.97 -3.99 13.02
CA LEU A 658 -25.98 -2.99 12.59
C LEU A 658 -26.39 -2.04 13.72
N GLY A 659 -26.33 -2.49 14.98
CA GLY A 659 -26.57 -1.66 16.17
C GLY A 659 -25.36 -0.81 16.59
N GLN A 660 -24.16 -1.09 16.07
CA GLN A 660 -22.90 -0.43 16.44
C GLN A 660 -22.34 0.51 15.35
N VAL A 661 -23.14 0.78 14.31
CA VAL A 661 -22.74 1.58 13.15
C VAL A 661 -22.48 3.06 13.47
N ASN A 662 -21.37 3.60 12.96
CA ASN A 662 -21.06 5.03 12.91
C ASN A 662 -20.93 5.49 11.46
N GLN A 663 -21.16 6.77 11.13
CA GLN A 663 -21.20 7.26 9.73
C GLN A 663 -20.18 6.65 8.74
N TYR A 664 -18.94 6.40 9.18
CA TYR A 664 -17.85 5.91 8.32
C TYR A 664 -17.41 4.46 8.58
N GLY A 665 -18.05 3.70 9.46
CA GLY A 665 -17.74 2.27 9.66
C GLY A 665 -18.33 1.68 10.93
N VAL A 666 -17.92 0.47 11.28
CA VAL A 666 -18.16 -0.12 12.60
C VAL A 666 -16.83 -0.07 13.37
N PRO A 667 -16.78 0.43 14.61
CA PRO A 667 -15.54 0.39 15.38
C PRO A 667 -14.92 -1.00 15.45
N LEU A 668 -13.59 -1.09 15.39
CA LEU A 668 -12.86 -2.37 15.43
C LEU A 668 -13.22 -3.18 16.68
N ASP A 669 -13.30 -2.48 17.81
CA ASP A 669 -13.78 -3.01 19.07
C ASP A 669 -14.31 -1.89 19.97
N VAL A 670 -14.92 -2.29 21.10
CA VAL A 670 -15.60 -1.40 22.04
C VAL A 670 -14.70 -0.33 22.70
N ARG A 671 -13.37 -0.46 22.64
CA ARG A 671 -12.43 0.44 23.35
C ARG A 671 -12.19 1.76 22.62
N HIS A 672 -12.52 1.83 21.33
CA HIS A 672 -12.18 2.96 20.46
C HIS A 672 -13.27 3.25 19.42
N SER A 673 -13.16 4.40 18.75
CA SER A 673 -14.03 4.78 17.62
C SER A 673 -13.40 4.51 16.25
N TYR A 674 -12.16 4.04 16.19
CA TYR A 674 -11.48 3.75 14.92
C TYR A 674 -11.73 2.33 14.42
N THR A 675 -11.46 2.13 13.13
CA THR A 675 -11.56 0.84 12.44
C THR A 675 -10.44 0.69 11.40
N LYS A 676 -10.45 -0.43 10.67
CA LYS A 676 -9.59 -0.71 9.54
C LYS A 676 -10.38 -1.00 8.26
N ALA A 677 -10.09 -0.32 7.17
CA ALA A 677 -10.83 -0.42 5.90
C ALA A 677 -10.81 -1.84 5.31
N ASP A 678 -9.68 -2.53 5.41
CA ASP A 678 -9.52 -3.94 5.04
C ASP A 678 -10.39 -4.86 5.93
N TRP A 679 -10.40 -4.66 7.26
CA TRP A 679 -11.22 -5.43 8.19
C TRP A 679 -12.73 -5.22 8.03
N GLU A 680 -13.16 -4.00 7.70
CA GLU A 680 -14.55 -3.70 7.31
C GLU A 680 -14.96 -4.53 6.08
N ILE A 681 -14.11 -4.57 5.05
CA ILE A 681 -14.41 -5.29 3.80
C ILE A 681 -14.29 -6.82 3.96
N TRP A 682 -13.37 -7.30 4.81
CA TRP A 682 -13.32 -8.72 5.17
C TRP A 682 -14.59 -9.14 5.92
N THR A 683 -15.05 -8.32 6.87
CA THR A 683 -16.32 -8.55 7.57
C THR A 683 -17.49 -8.54 6.59
N ALA A 684 -17.51 -7.63 5.61
CA ALA A 684 -18.51 -7.61 4.55
C ALA A 684 -18.47 -8.86 3.66
N ALA A 685 -17.28 -9.43 3.40
CA ALA A 685 -17.10 -10.65 2.63
C ALA A 685 -17.53 -11.91 3.41
N TRP A 686 -17.26 -11.95 4.72
CA TRP A 686 -17.79 -12.99 5.59
C TRP A 686 -19.33 -12.96 5.65
N LEU A 687 -19.90 -11.78 5.90
CA LEU A 687 -21.33 -11.56 6.08
C LEU A 687 -22.03 -11.17 4.77
N HIS A 688 -21.58 -11.72 3.65
CA HIS A 688 -21.99 -11.30 2.31
C HIS A 688 -23.48 -11.52 2.01
N ASP A 689 -24.15 -12.40 2.76
CA ASP A 689 -25.59 -12.68 2.66
C ASP A 689 -26.44 -11.88 3.67
N GLN A 690 -25.82 -11.01 4.46
CA GLN A 690 -26.47 -10.20 5.50
C GLN A 690 -26.58 -8.72 5.09
N PRO A 691 -27.60 -7.98 5.59
CA PRO A 691 -27.79 -6.56 5.25
C PRO A 691 -26.62 -5.64 5.62
N ILE A 692 -25.81 -6.01 6.63
CA ILE A 692 -24.66 -5.21 7.08
C ILE A 692 -23.59 -5.06 5.99
N ARG A 693 -23.47 -6.01 5.06
CA ARG A 693 -22.49 -5.98 3.96
C ARG A 693 -22.49 -4.65 3.22
N ASP A 694 -23.66 -4.23 2.74
CA ASP A 694 -23.80 -3.04 1.89
C ASP A 694 -23.49 -1.76 2.68
N TYR A 695 -23.80 -1.76 3.98
CA TYR A 695 -23.42 -0.70 4.89
C TYR A 695 -21.90 -0.59 5.03
N LEU A 696 -21.18 -1.68 5.32
CA LEU A 696 -19.72 -1.68 5.51
C LEU A 696 -18.99 -1.17 4.26
N VAL A 697 -19.37 -1.69 3.09
CA VAL A 697 -18.86 -1.22 1.78
C VAL A 697 -19.16 0.26 1.57
N GLY A 698 -20.40 0.68 1.86
CA GLY A 698 -20.84 2.05 1.71
C GLY A 698 -20.06 3.02 2.60
N ALA A 699 -19.81 2.63 3.84
CA ALA A 699 -19.16 3.44 4.86
C ALA A 699 -17.66 3.65 4.56
N VAL A 700 -16.95 2.60 4.13
CA VAL A 700 -15.54 2.72 3.67
C VAL A 700 -15.43 3.61 2.42
N TYR A 701 -16.38 3.51 1.48
CA TYR A 701 -16.44 4.42 0.34
C TYR A 701 -16.68 5.87 0.79
N ASP A 702 -17.65 6.10 1.67
CA ASP A 702 -17.96 7.45 2.14
C ASP A 702 -16.77 8.04 2.90
N PHE A 703 -16.03 7.23 3.68
CA PHE A 703 -14.75 7.60 4.29
C PHE A 703 -13.74 8.05 3.23
N ALA A 704 -13.40 7.18 2.26
CA ALA A 704 -12.39 7.47 1.25
C ALA A 704 -12.77 8.69 0.39
N HIS A 705 -14.05 8.83 0.04
CA HIS A 705 -14.55 9.91 -0.81
C HIS A 705 -14.52 11.28 -0.09
N THR A 706 -14.88 11.30 1.20
CA THR A 706 -15.08 12.55 1.94
C THR A 706 -13.92 12.92 2.86
N SER A 707 -12.98 12.01 3.12
CA SER A 707 -11.93 12.21 4.12
C SER A 707 -11.18 13.52 3.88
N PRO A 708 -10.98 14.36 4.92
CA PRO A 708 -10.16 15.56 4.83
C PRO A 708 -8.66 15.25 4.79
N SER A 709 -8.25 14.06 5.24
CA SER A 709 -6.84 13.63 5.28
C SER A 709 -6.28 13.51 3.86
N ARG A 710 -5.24 14.27 3.55
CA ARG A 710 -4.57 14.28 2.25
C ARG A 710 -3.40 13.31 2.21
N ALA A 711 -3.67 12.06 2.53
CA ALA A 711 -2.70 10.96 2.54
C ALA A 711 -3.10 9.89 1.52
N PRO A 712 -2.17 9.02 1.07
CA PRO A 712 -2.54 7.78 0.37
C PRO A 712 -3.62 7.03 1.17
N PHE A 713 -4.48 6.27 0.48
CA PHE A 713 -5.65 5.63 1.11
C PHE A 713 -5.20 4.83 2.34
N THR A 714 -5.66 5.27 3.51
CA THR A 714 -5.32 4.66 4.80
C THR A 714 -6.24 3.48 5.07
N ASP A 715 -5.66 2.43 5.65
CA ASP A 715 -6.41 1.36 6.29
C ASP A 715 -6.96 1.81 7.64
N TRP A 716 -6.22 2.55 8.47
CA TRP A 716 -6.63 2.89 9.84
C TRP A 716 -7.21 4.31 9.95
N TYR A 717 -8.49 4.42 10.34
CA TYR A 717 -9.22 5.67 10.41
C TYR A 717 -10.32 5.68 11.47
N ASP A 718 -10.78 6.88 11.85
CA ASP A 718 -11.84 7.09 12.81
C ASP A 718 -13.24 7.03 12.15
N THR A 719 -14.12 6.17 12.68
CA THR A 719 -15.45 5.89 12.10
C THR A 719 -16.47 7.03 12.28
N VAL A 720 -16.16 8.02 13.10
CA VAL A 720 -17.04 9.17 13.39
C VAL A 720 -16.59 10.41 12.63
N SER A 721 -15.30 10.70 12.66
CA SER A 721 -14.72 11.95 12.18
C SER A 721 -14.08 11.87 10.80
N ASN A 722 -14.08 10.71 10.14
CA ASN A 722 -13.43 10.39 8.85
C ASN A 722 -11.96 10.81 8.70
N ARG A 723 -11.25 10.94 9.82
CA ARG A 723 -9.82 11.26 9.81
C ARG A 723 -8.98 10.00 9.89
N GLN A 724 -7.87 10.01 9.17
CA GLN A 724 -6.80 9.05 9.33
C GLN A 724 -6.30 9.03 10.79
N SER A 725 -6.08 7.83 11.32
CA SER A 725 -5.55 7.63 12.67
C SER A 725 -4.02 7.54 12.69
N GLY A 726 -3.40 6.97 11.65
CA GLY A 726 -1.93 6.93 11.55
C GLY A 726 -1.37 6.36 10.24
N PHE A 727 -1.75 5.14 9.89
CA PHE A 727 -1.19 4.42 8.74
C PHE A 727 -1.53 5.05 7.38
N GLN A 728 -0.70 4.83 6.36
CA GLN A 728 -0.99 5.21 4.96
C GLN A 728 -0.18 4.39 3.97
N ALA A 729 -0.65 4.31 2.72
CA ALA A 729 0.05 3.64 1.61
C ALA A 729 0.37 2.15 1.84
N ARG A 730 -0.23 1.50 2.85
CA ARG A 730 0.04 0.12 3.22
C ARG A 730 -0.47 -0.87 2.17
N PRO A 731 0.27 -1.97 1.90
CA PRO A 731 -0.21 -3.02 0.99
C PRO A 731 -1.45 -3.75 1.50
N VAL A 732 -1.78 -3.66 2.79
CA VAL A 732 -2.97 -4.28 3.42
C VAL A 732 -4.29 -3.90 2.74
N LEU A 733 -4.33 -2.77 2.01
CA LEU A 733 -5.48 -2.41 1.19
C LEU A 733 -5.74 -3.36 0.01
N GLY A 734 -4.87 -4.34 -0.22
CA GLY A 734 -5.22 -5.51 -1.01
C GLY A 734 -6.46 -6.24 -0.45
N GLY A 735 -6.74 -6.09 0.84
CA GLY A 735 -7.89 -6.66 1.54
C GLY A 735 -9.24 -6.15 1.03
N ILE A 736 -9.26 -5.00 0.37
CA ILE A 736 -10.45 -4.49 -0.32
C ILE A 736 -10.95 -5.49 -1.38
N PHE A 737 -10.11 -6.36 -1.94
CA PHE A 737 -10.53 -7.35 -2.94
C PHE A 737 -11.26 -8.59 -2.35
N ALA A 738 -11.53 -8.65 -1.04
CA ALA A 738 -12.11 -9.83 -0.38
C ALA A 738 -13.48 -10.27 -0.91
N LEU A 739 -14.37 -9.37 -1.35
CA LEU A 739 -15.67 -9.80 -1.94
C LEU A 739 -15.47 -10.52 -3.28
N LEU A 740 -14.48 -10.11 -4.08
CA LEU A 740 -14.17 -10.73 -5.36
C LEU A 740 -13.62 -12.16 -5.21
N THR A 741 -12.89 -12.44 -4.14
CA THR A 741 -12.33 -13.77 -3.89
C THR A 741 -13.38 -14.78 -3.41
N VAL A 742 -14.41 -14.34 -2.67
CA VAL A 742 -15.51 -15.22 -2.24
C VAL A 742 -16.39 -15.63 -3.43
N GLN A 743 -16.71 -14.70 -4.34
CA GLN A 743 -17.60 -15.00 -5.48
C GLN A 743 -17.01 -16.01 -6.48
N GLN A 744 -15.69 -16.04 -6.65
CA GLN A 744 -15.02 -17.00 -7.54
C GLN A 744 -15.24 -18.47 -7.12
N ASN A 745 -15.45 -18.73 -5.83
CA ASN A 745 -15.68 -20.07 -5.32
C ASN A 745 -17.10 -20.61 -5.60
N HIS A 746 -18.05 -19.75 -6.01
CA HIS A 746 -19.41 -20.16 -6.35
C HIS A 746 -19.61 -20.47 -7.85
N GLN A 747 -18.58 -20.30 -8.67
CA GLN A 747 -18.61 -20.60 -10.12
C GLN A 747 -17.88 -21.90 -10.51
N HIS A 748 -17.30 -22.60 -9.54
CA HIS A 748 -16.71 -23.94 -9.66
C HIS A 748 -17.47 -24.91 -8.74
#